data_AF-A0A1T5KDT6-F1
#
_entry.id   AF-A0A1T5KDT6-F1
#
_cell.length_a   1.000
_cell.length_b   1.000
_cell.length_c   1.000
_cell.angle_alpha   90.00
_cell.angle_beta   90.00
_cell.angle_gamma   90.00
#
_symmetry.space_group_name_H-M   'P 1'
#
loop_
_entity.id
_entity.type
_entity.pdbx_description
1 polymer ?
#
loop_
_entity_poly.entity_id
_entity_poly.type
_entity_poly.pdbx_seq_one_letter_code
_entity_poly.pdbx_strand_id
1 'polypeptide(L)'
;MRRTGSTTGRRTTSGLLAAALALGGLVGLGAQTATAPSAAAAEGDVNPFTSAGGFTVYAQRDAFVGNQELEGSLAAGRNLARTTAEQWAVIHVAAGTADYTIPTVDGDPARLLIGRFDPDTSTNVGEVNLTSRGATTPENVGTLKMVDRDLGPFETSARGESWVRVSQPGSIPPLIDATAQTYPADAEPPTGGNTSIFTEQTGSTQDVVAGYIEADQDATIDESAQCLADLADPDGQDAHHVTVAEDDGDRKVLSPLAADRPNVVAYEDVAGASLLQFSAGSATPGQENPLIIRVPAGTTDVHGLRVDPQGQYSPYILWDLSAVTGDVTVENTGARIDGSVYAPFADVTVDAAPLDGQVIGRDVTLLGGEVHSFLFASTIPCGAPQGTFEVSKELDGITAGDLPDGTTFPVDWSATSPDGEVLGTGTLELPADGAPVSPLSVDGTTATFPVGTVVSFAEQDPTDVPGWEWGDATVAPDPVTITADGDAVVSATVTNTAERTEGTFEVTKTVTDGTDDPLPPAPEAVITVGWTAVDPDDNESSGTIDLVSDGAWDFQAQGPEDDDGNEITFPVGTEVTLSEPDLPDPPEGYTWGEPSWSPGATFTIDRTDQVVAVDLTNLLVPQEPTASFTVTKVLDVDGPVDPEPQFAVEYTFDPPGGPRESRTREIGVGDPVTIDTLLDGEPIPAGSTVWVREPAPTGGDGVDWEDPVLSVDGTPLTDPDEDGFYPLELDEGQTIALEVTNVGHVPAGSFTLAKELDGPAAEDVPDGLTFGVGWTAAYPDGTTTEGTTELSPDGTPAGPTDADGEALDFPVGTTVTFDEADLPDLPGWDWGTPTITPSEITVGDGETAQVTVTNSATVEHGTFEVSKALEGADPGDVSAEGFEVDWTATLPDGSTTDGVIQAPTDGSPAGPGREFPVGTTVQVTEQEPSDAVLPDGWTWAVPTWSPGSSLTIDEGVGTATFTVTNSAVPVTTLRVEKLVEGADLPDGTDFPVEYRVDDGPVQQGDLVLGEPFVADDVPLGTTVEIREADPPGVDGARWGTPRWAIDGQPLEPDDDGWVVIHADDERLNAVTLTNTARPTTPTTPGSELPETGFGGGTLPLLALGLLLLGVAVRLVARTLRA
;
A
#
# COMPACT_ATOMS: atom_id res chain seq x y z
N MET A 1 35.93 -43.65 -9.06
CA MET A 1 35.47 -45.03 -9.37
C MET A 1 33.98 -44.95 -9.77
N ARG A 2 33.53 -45.43 -10.95
CA ARG A 2 32.58 -46.59 -11.10
C ARG A 2 31.78 -46.90 -9.81
N ARG A 3 30.43 -46.91 -9.75
CA ARG A 3 29.38 -47.42 -10.67
C ARG A 3 28.02 -46.70 -10.42
N THR A 4 27.34 -46.12 -11.43
CA THR A 4 26.25 -46.69 -12.29
C THR A 4 24.95 -47.16 -11.62
N GLY A 5 23.82 -46.54 -12.02
CA GLY A 5 22.46 -47.07 -11.88
C GLY A 5 21.45 -46.32 -12.76
N SER A 6 21.09 -46.86 -13.94
CA SER A 6 20.07 -46.28 -14.84
C SER A 6 19.22 -47.37 -15.48
N THR A 7 17.91 -47.12 -15.63
CA THR A 7 17.01 -47.65 -16.69
C THR A 7 15.70 -46.87 -16.59
N THR A 8 15.37 -45.89 -17.46
CA THR A 8 14.94 -45.98 -18.88
C THR A 8 13.58 -46.68 -19.07
N GLY A 9 12.59 -45.94 -19.60
CA GLY A 9 11.23 -46.45 -19.86
C GLY A 9 10.40 -45.65 -20.87
N ARG A 10 10.99 -45.15 -21.97
CA ARG A 10 10.26 -44.38 -23.00
C ARG A 10 9.80 -45.31 -24.14
N ARG A 11 8.49 -45.35 -24.44
CA ARG A 11 7.96 -45.85 -25.73
C ARG A 11 6.76 -45.02 -26.20
N THR A 12 6.94 -44.40 -27.35
CA THR A 12 5.91 -43.79 -28.19
C THR A 12 5.23 -44.83 -29.07
N THR A 13 3.92 -44.67 -29.34
CA THR A 13 3.33 -44.95 -30.67
C THR A 13 1.97 -44.26 -30.81
N SER A 14 1.75 -43.61 -31.95
CA SER A 14 0.58 -42.80 -32.27
C SER A 14 -0.62 -43.63 -32.79
N GLY A 15 -1.82 -43.07 -32.69
CA GLY A 15 -3.02 -43.55 -33.41
C GLY A 15 -4.17 -42.56 -33.36
N LEU A 16 -4.48 -41.90 -34.49
CA LEU A 16 -5.69 -41.08 -34.63
C LEU A 16 -6.94 -41.96 -34.76
N LEU A 17 -8.06 -41.56 -34.16
CA LEU A 17 -9.29 -41.19 -34.88
C LEU A 17 -10.30 -40.48 -33.95
N ALA A 18 -11.18 -39.66 -34.53
CA ALA A 18 -12.12 -38.80 -33.80
C ALA A 18 -13.52 -39.42 -33.62
N ALA A 19 -14.24 -38.96 -32.58
CA ALA A 19 -15.70 -38.80 -32.55
C ALA A 19 -16.08 -37.80 -31.44
N ALA A 20 -17.10 -36.97 -31.66
CA ALA A 20 -17.56 -35.92 -30.74
C ALA A 20 -18.95 -36.23 -30.15
N LEU A 21 -19.22 -35.68 -28.96
CA LEU A 21 -20.52 -35.42 -28.30
C LEU A 21 -20.13 -34.85 -26.90
N ALA A 22 -20.22 -33.56 -26.59
CA ALA A 22 -21.36 -32.63 -26.61
C ALA A 22 -22.36 -32.90 -25.46
N LEU A 23 -22.03 -32.31 -24.31
CA LEU A 23 -22.80 -31.99 -23.09
C LEU A 23 -21.84 -31.03 -22.35
N GLY A 24 -22.09 -29.74 -22.18
CA GLY A 24 -23.39 -29.07 -22.01
C GLY A 24 -23.52 -28.59 -20.56
N GLY A 25 -22.45 -28.00 -20.01
CA GLY A 25 -22.45 -27.44 -18.67
C GLY A 25 -22.64 -25.93 -18.75
N LEU A 26 -23.80 -25.44 -18.31
CA LEU A 26 -23.93 -24.04 -17.93
C LEU A 26 -23.16 -23.85 -16.63
N VAL A 27 -22.18 -22.95 -16.65
CA VAL A 27 -21.70 -22.29 -15.44
C VAL A 27 -22.58 -21.07 -15.27
N GLY A 28 -23.47 -21.09 -14.27
CA GLY A 28 -24.28 -19.93 -13.94
C GLY A 28 -23.40 -18.83 -13.38
N LEU A 29 -23.15 -17.79 -14.17
CA LEU A 29 -22.57 -16.54 -13.70
C LEU A 29 -23.70 -15.70 -13.11
N GLY A 30 -24.01 -15.93 -11.84
CA GLY A 30 -24.87 -15.03 -11.07
C GLY A 30 -24.14 -13.70 -10.87
N ALA A 31 -24.66 -12.64 -11.49
CA ALA A 31 -24.17 -11.30 -11.24
C ALA A 31 -24.64 -10.86 -9.84
N GLN A 32 -23.70 -10.73 -8.91
CA GLN A 32 -23.97 -10.22 -7.56
C GLN A 32 -24.23 -8.71 -7.65
N THR A 33 -25.41 -8.25 -7.24
CA THR A 33 -25.72 -6.84 -7.08
C THR A 33 -25.20 -6.37 -5.72
N ALA A 34 -24.08 -5.63 -5.73
CA ALA A 34 -23.48 -5.11 -4.51
C ALA A 34 -24.31 -3.96 -3.93
N THR A 35 -24.86 -4.15 -2.73
CA THR A 35 -25.37 -3.09 -1.86
C THR A 35 -24.19 -2.44 -1.12
N ALA A 36 -24.02 -1.13 -1.26
CA ALA A 36 -22.96 -0.39 -0.58
C ALA A 36 -23.44 0.09 0.80
N PRO A 37 -22.84 -0.38 1.91
CA PRO A 37 -22.95 0.33 3.18
C PRO A 37 -22.07 1.59 3.16
N SER A 38 -22.42 2.57 3.99
CA SER A 38 -21.56 3.71 4.30
C SER A 38 -20.36 3.25 5.14
N ALA A 39 -19.30 2.79 4.47
CA ALA A 39 -18.01 2.57 5.10
C ALA A 39 -17.39 3.94 5.48
N ALA A 40 -16.62 3.97 6.58
CA ALA A 40 -15.73 5.09 6.82
C ALA A 40 -14.66 5.10 5.71
N ALA A 41 -14.40 6.27 5.11
CA ALA A 41 -13.38 6.40 4.07
C ALA A 41 -11.99 6.01 4.60
N ALA A 42 -11.17 5.41 3.74
CA ALA A 42 -9.73 5.34 3.98
C ALA A 42 -9.15 6.77 3.99
N GLU A 43 -8.06 7.01 4.72
CA GLU A 43 -7.48 8.36 4.80
C GLU A 43 -7.06 8.87 3.41
N GLY A 44 -7.74 9.92 2.92
CA GLY A 44 -7.50 10.54 1.61
C GLY A 44 -8.60 10.29 0.55
N ASP A 45 -9.54 9.39 0.83
CA ASP A 45 -10.73 9.16 -0.01
C ASP A 45 -11.87 10.13 0.35
N VAL A 46 -12.59 10.63 -0.66
CA VAL A 46 -13.68 11.61 -0.52
C VAL A 46 -14.91 11.17 -1.30
N ASN A 47 -16.09 11.26 -0.70
CA ASN A 47 -17.35 11.22 -1.42
C ASN A 47 -17.90 12.67 -1.54
N PRO A 48 -18.00 13.27 -2.74
CA PRO A 48 -18.40 14.67 -2.88
C PRO A 48 -19.83 14.96 -2.37
N PHE A 49 -20.68 13.93 -2.19
CA PHE A 49 -22.04 14.06 -1.68
C PHE A 49 -22.17 13.95 -0.15
N THR A 50 -21.10 13.69 0.61
CA THR A 50 -21.13 13.89 2.08
C THR A 50 -21.35 15.36 2.44
N SER A 51 -20.96 16.29 1.56
CA SER A 51 -21.34 17.72 1.64
C SER A 51 -22.86 18.00 1.52
N ALA A 52 -23.68 17.00 1.18
CA ALA A 52 -25.14 17.06 1.29
C ALA A 52 -25.72 16.38 2.55
N GLY A 53 -24.89 15.90 3.49
CA GLY A 53 -25.34 15.35 4.77
C GLY A 53 -26.39 14.24 4.66
N GLY A 54 -26.31 13.42 3.60
CA GLY A 54 -27.29 12.37 3.27
C GLY A 54 -28.63 12.86 2.69
N PHE A 55 -28.80 14.16 2.40
CA PHE A 55 -29.99 14.66 1.71
C PHE A 55 -29.96 14.27 0.22
N THR A 56 -31.11 13.83 -0.33
CA THR A 56 -31.24 13.52 -1.76
C THR A 56 -30.98 14.76 -2.62
N VAL A 57 -31.47 15.91 -2.18
CA VAL A 57 -31.29 17.20 -2.85
C VAL A 57 -30.80 18.24 -1.85
N TYR A 58 -29.64 18.86 -2.10
CA TYR A 58 -29.14 19.99 -1.34
C TYR A 58 -28.99 21.24 -2.21
N ALA A 59 -29.85 22.23 -1.94
CA ALA A 59 -29.67 23.59 -2.42
C ALA A 59 -28.97 24.43 -1.34
N GLN A 60 -27.73 24.88 -1.59
CA GLN A 60 -27.00 25.75 -0.66
C GLN A 60 -27.76 27.06 -0.38
N ARG A 61 -28.66 27.48 -1.27
CA ARG A 61 -29.52 28.66 -1.14
C ARG A 61 -30.98 28.30 -1.39
N ASP A 62 -31.54 28.64 -2.55
CA ASP A 62 -32.96 28.60 -2.81
C ASP A 62 -33.35 27.35 -3.64
N ALA A 63 -34.45 26.71 -3.27
CA ALA A 63 -34.99 25.50 -3.90
C ALA A 63 -36.37 25.78 -4.52
N PHE A 64 -36.49 25.54 -5.84
CA PHE A 64 -37.69 25.79 -6.64
C PHE A 64 -38.26 24.48 -7.17
N VAL A 65 -39.32 23.97 -6.55
CA VAL A 65 -39.86 22.64 -6.86
C VAL A 65 -41.10 22.74 -7.75
N GLY A 66 -40.95 22.38 -9.01
CA GLY A 66 -42.01 22.32 -10.03
C GLY A 66 -42.37 20.90 -10.51
N ASN A 67 -41.53 19.90 -10.19
CA ASN A 67 -41.71 18.48 -10.55
C ASN A 67 -42.88 17.79 -9.78
N GLN A 68 -43.13 16.51 -10.04
CA GLN A 68 -44.29 15.77 -9.53
C GLN A 68 -44.08 15.23 -8.10
N GLU A 69 -43.00 14.50 -7.86
CA GLU A 69 -42.70 13.83 -6.59
C GLU A 69 -41.20 13.82 -6.29
N LEU A 70 -40.85 13.73 -5.01
CA LEU A 70 -39.51 13.40 -4.52
C LEU A 70 -39.61 12.16 -3.64
N GLU A 71 -38.98 11.08 -4.06
CA GLU A 71 -38.64 9.96 -3.21
C GLU A 71 -37.32 10.29 -2.54
N GLY A 72 -37.35 10.71 -1.27
CA GLY A 72 -36.14 11.22 -0.61
C GLY A 72 -36.36 12.33 0.40
N SER A 73 -35.31 13.11 0.59
CA SER A 73 -35.23 14.29 1.46
C SER A 73 -34.62 15.48 0.71
N LEU A 74 -35.03 16.70 1.05
CA LEU A 74 -34.50 17.93 0.47
C LEU A 74 -34.06 18.92 1.55
N ALA A 75 -32.90 19.52 1.35
CA ALA A 75 -32.39 20.64 2.09
C ALA A 75 -32.31 21.91 1.23
N ALA A 76 -32.64 23.06 1.82
CA ALA A 76 -32.53 24.37 1.19
C ALA A 76 -32.03 25.41 2.19
N GLY A 77 -30.84 25.98 1.99
CA GLY A 77 -30.24 26.96 2.92
C GLY A 77 -31.08 28.23 3.12
N ARG A 78 -31.89 28.59 2.15
CA ARG A 78 -32.76 29.78 2.18
C ARG A 78 -34.21 29.36 1.96
N ASN A 79 -34.80 29.64 0.81
CA ASN A 79 -36.23 29.47 0.62
C ASN A 79 -36.54 28.16 -0.12
N LEU A 80 -37.60 27.47 0.31
CA LEU A 80 -38.30 26.48 -0.51
C LEU A 80 -39.57 27.10 -1.10
N ALA A 81 -39.73 27.02 -2.43
CA ALA A 81 -40.91 27.51 -3.15
C ALA A 81 -41.51 26.43 -4.05
N ARG A 82 -42.82 26.15 -3.90
CA ARG A 82 -43.58 25.28 -4.81
C ARG A 82 -44.10 26.13 -5.97
N THR A 83 -43.46 26.02 -7.13
CA THR A 83 -43.65 26.92 -8.28
C THR A 83 -44.86 26.58 -9.16
N THR A 84 -45.45 25.38 -9.01
CA THR A 84 -46.71 24.99 -9.68
C THR A 84 -47.87 24.93 -8.69
N ALA A 85 -49.09 25.08 -9.16
CA ALA A 85 -50.30 25.01 -8.32
C ALA A 85 -50.69 23.56 -7.95
N GLU A 86 -49.96 22.57 -8.45
CA GLU A 86 -50.19 21.16 -8.19
C GLU A 86 -49.51 20.74 -6.88
N GLN A 87 -50.04 19.68 -6.26
CA GLN A 87 -49.42 19.07 -5.09
C GLN A 87 -48.01 18.57 -5.45
N TRP A 88 -47.04 18.80 -4.59
CA TRP A 88 -45.76 18.10 -4.57
C TRP A 88 -45.81 17.08 -3.45
N ALA A 89 -45.50 15.82 -3.75
CA ALA A 89 -45.39 14.78 -2.74
C ALA A 89 -43.91 14.57 -2.38
N VAL A 90 -43.62 14.45 -1.08
CA VAL A 90 -42.31 14.03 -0.57
C VAL A 90 -42.53 12.76 0.24
N ILE A 91 -41.95 11.67 -0.26
CA ILE A 91 -42.25 10.29 0.14
C ILE A 91 -40.97 9.48 0.30
N HIS A 92 -41.07 8.29 0.88
CA HIS A 92 -39.93 7.38 0.97
C HIS A 92 -39.66 6.71 -0.37
N VAL A 93 -40.66 6.00 -0.89
CA VAL A 93 -40.55 5.20 -2.11
C VAL A 93 -41.94 4.95 -2.69
N ALA A 94 -42.05 4.95 -4.01
CA ALA A 94 -43.19 4.45 -4.76
C ALA A 94 -42.76 3.65 -6.00
N ALA A 95 -41.65 4.03 -6.65
CA ALA A 95 -41.09 3.37 -7.82
C ALA A 95 -39.55 3.24 -7.81
N GLY A 96 -38.83 4.07 -7.04
CA GLY A 96 -37.37 3.98 -6.85
C GLY A 96 -36.97 2.93 -5.80
N THR A 97 -35.79 3.13 -5.18
CA THR A 97 -35.32 2.27 -4.09
C THR A 97 -35.80 2.74 -2.71
N ALA A 98 -36.03 1.78 -1.80
CA ALA A 98 -36.26 2.02 -0.38
C ALA A 98 -34.95 2.03 0.43
N ASP A 99 -33.83 1.61 -0.16
CA ASP A 99 -32.56 1.32 0.51
C ASP A 99 -31.74 2.59 0.82
N TYR A 100 -32.33 3.49 1.59
CA TYR A 100 -31.65 4.66 2.13
C TYR A 100 -32.27 5.10 3.46
N THR A 101 -31.44 5.66 4.34
CA THR A 101 -31.88 6.31 5.58
C THR A 101 -31.97 7.82 5.34
N ILE A 102 -33.04 8.47 5.81
CA ILE A 102 -33.10 9.94 5.75
C ILE A 102 -32.26 10.60 6.85
N PRO A 103 -31.65 11.78 6.60
CA PRO A 103 -30.84 12.49 7.59
C PRO A 103 -31.61 12.84 8.87
N THR A 104 -30.89 13.03 9.97
CA THR A 104 -31.49 13.53 11.21
C THR A 104 -31.08 14.98 11.50
N VAL A 105 -32.02 15.76 12.03
CA VAL A 105 -31.82 17.16 12.42
C VAL A 105 -32.41 17.35 13.81
N ASP A 106 -31.58 17.80 14.75
CA ASP A 106 -31.90 17.83 16.19
C ASP A 106 -32.35 16.45 16.74
N GLY A 107 -31.90 15.35 16.11
CA GLY A 107 -32.28 13.99 16.47
C GLY A 107 -33.66 13.54 15.98
N ASP A 108 -34.33 14.31 15.12
CA ASP A 108 -35.51 13.85 14.38
C ASP A 108 -35.12 13.48 12.94
N PRO A 109 -35.64 12.39 12.36
CA PRO A 109 -35.55 12.18 10.91
C PRO A 109 -36.18 13.35 10.15
N ALA A 110 -35.47 13.90 9.17
CA ALA A 110 -35.83 15.13 8.47
C ALA A 110 -35.94 14.87 6.96
N ARG A 111 -37.16 15.06 6.41
CA ARG A 111 -37.36 15.04 4.95
C ARG A 111 -37.25 16.41 4.31
N LEU A 112 -37.51 17.47 5.09
CA LEU A 112 -37.34 18.84 4.64
C LEU A 112 -36.60 19.64 5.70
N LEU A 113 -35.36 20.03 5.42
CA LEU A 113 -34.62 21.02 6.19
C LEU A 113 -34.52 22.31 5.37
N ILE A 114 -35.33 23.31 5.70
CA ILE A 114 -35.39 24.55 4.92
C ILE A 114 -35.06 25.76 5.78
N GLY A 115 -34.39 26.74 5.19
CA GLY A 115 -34.18 28.03 5.84
C GLY A 115 -35.51 28.71 6.16
N ARG A 116 -36.42 28.76 5.16
CA ARG A 116 -37.77 29.32 5.25
C ARG A 116 -38.67 28.74 4.15
N PHE A 117 -39.98 28.68 4.38
CA PHE A 117 -40.95 28.53 3.29
C PHE A 117 -41.19 29.89 2.61
N ASP A 118 -41.02 29.99 1.28
CA ASP A 118 -40.98 31.27 0.55
C ASP A 118 -42.25 32.12 0.80
N PRO A 119 -42.14 33.32 1.40
CA PRO A 119 -43.27 34.20 1.65
C PRO A 119 -43.78 34.93 0.40
N ASP A 120 -43.08 34.92 -0.74
CA ASP A 120 -43.59 35.52 -1.98
C ASP A 120 -44.60 34.58 -2.65
N THR A 121 -45.87 34.80 -2.32
CA THR A 121 -46.99 34.02 -2.87
C THR A 121 -47.30 34.33 -4.35
N SER A 122 -46.41 35.03 -5.07
CA SER A 122 -46.46 35.13 -6.53
C SER A 122 -45.52 34.15 -7.24
N THR A 123 -44.53 33.61 -6.54
CA THR A 123 -43.59 32.56 -6.99
C THR A 123 -43.85 31.22 -6.29
N ASN A 124 -44.21 31.25 -5.01
CA ASN A 124 -44.68 30.09 -4.25
C ASN A 124 -46.21 30.00 -4.30
N VAL A 125 -46.78 28.96 -4.90
CA VAL A 125 -48.22 28.90 -5.25
C VAL A 125 -48.92 27.58 -4.95
N GLY A 126 -48.20 26.49 -4.67
CA GLY A 126 -48.79 25.15 -4.49
C GLY A 126 -48.67 24.54 -3.10
N GLU A 127 -48.96 23.25 -3.02
CA GLU A 127 -49.09 22.50 -1.76
C GLU A 127 -47.99 21.42 -1.67
N VAL A 128 -47.16 21.49 -0.62
CA VAL A 128 -46.13 20.50 -0.29
C VAL A 128 -46.72 19.50 0.71
N ASN A 129 -46.84 18.23 0.33
CA ASN A 129 -47.29 17.15 1.21
C ASN A 129 -46.12 16.24 1.59
N LEU A 130 -45.64 16.43 2.81
CA LEU A 130 -44.62 15.60 3.44
C LEU A 130 -45.33 14.42 4.13
N THR A 131 -45.37 13.27 3.45
CA THR A 131 -46.22 12.14 3.87
C THR A 131 -45.45 10.91 4.35
N SER A 132 -44.19 10.77 3.96
CA SER A 132 -43.38 9.56 4.21
C SER A 132 -44.02 8.27 3.70
N ARG A 133 -44.88 8.34 2.66
CA ARG A 133 -45.45 7.17 1.98
C ARG A 133 -44.32 6.21 1.55
N GLY A 134 -44.49 4.91 1.79
CA GLY A 134 -43.47 3.90 1.54
C GLY A 134 -42.52 3.64 2.72
N ALA A 135 -42.45 4.51 3.74
CA ALA A 135 -41.67 4.25 4.94
C ALA A 135 -42.24 3.07 5.74
N THR A 136 -41.42 2.04 5.93
CA THR A 136 -41.74 0.84 6.72
C THR A 136 -41.23 0.94 8.16
N THR A 137 -40.15 1.70 8.39
CA THR A 137 -39.52 1.87 9.71
C THR A 137 -39.65 3.32 10.24
N PRO A 138 -39.59 3.55 11.57
CA PRO A 138 -39.75 4.87 12.18
C PRO A 138 -38.73 5.91 11.72
N GLU A 139 -37.47 5.50 11.53
CA GLU A 139 -36.36 6.34 11.08
C GLU A 139 -36.58 6.89 9.66
N ASN A 140 -37.39 6.24 8.82
CA ASN A 140 -37.76 6.74 7.49
C ASN A 140 -39.06 7.57 7.49
N VAL A 141 -39.68 7.82 8.65
CA VAL A 141 -40.84 8.72 8.81
C VAL A 141 -40.39 10.15 9.10
N GLY A 142 -39.94 10.84 8.05
CA GLY A 142 -39.35 12.19 8.17
C GLY A 142 -40.30 13.35 8.47
N THR A 143 -39.73 14.35 9.12
CA THR A 143 -40.34 15.59 9.61
C THR A 143 -39.96 16.82 8.78
N LEU A 144 -40.66 17.95 8.99
CA LEU A 144 -40.29 19.28 8.52
C LEU A 144 -39.41 19.97 9.58
N LYS A 145 -38.34 20.64 9.16
CA LYS A 145 -37.49 21.53 9.96
C LYS A 145 -37.32 22.86 9.25
N MET A 146 -37.54 23.95 9.98
CA MET A 146 -37.41 25.33 9.50
C MET A 146 -36.50 26.15 10.42
N VAL A 147 -35.55 26.88 9.86
CA VAL A 147 -34.68 27.77 10.66
C VAL A 147 -35.36 29.09 11.01
N ASP A 148 -36.01 29.74 10.04
CA ASP A 148 -36.69 31.01 10.25
C ASP A 148 -38.01 30.79 11.02
N ARG A 149 -38.09 31.44 12.19
CA ARG A 149 -39.26 31.41 13.07
C ARG A 149 -40.30 32.49 12.70
N ASP A 150 -39.99 33.39 11.76
CA ASP A 150 -40.97 34.30 11.15
C ASP A 150 -41.71 33.63 9.98
N LEU A 151 -42.86 33.04 10.27
CA LEU A 151 -43.75 32.46 9.25
C LEU A 151 -44.33 33.50 8.25
N GLY A 152 -44.14 34.81 8.46
CA GLY A 152 -44.53 35.85 7.51
C GLY A 152 -46.04 35.86 7.21
N PRO A 153 -46.48 35.50 5.98
CA PRO A 153 -47.89 35.40 5.63
C PRO A 153 -48.57 34.10 6.10
N PHE A 154 -47.84 33.16 6.70
CA PHE A 154 -48.32 31.83 7.07
C PHE A 154 -48.67 31.70 8.56
N GLU A 155 -49.56 30.75 8.88
CA GLU A 155 -49.91 30.32 10.24
C GLU A 155 -49.83 28.79 10.35
N THR A 156 -49.47 28.29 11.54
CA THR A 156 -49.57 26.87 11.87
C THR A 156 -51.00 26.52 12.31
N SER A 157 -51.48 25.35 11.87
CA SER A 157 -52.82 24.86 12.14
C SER A 157 -52.88 23.33 12.12
N ALA A 158 -53.98 22.74 12.58
CA ALA A 158 -54.21 21.31 12.49
C ALA A 158 -54.87 20.92 11.16
N ARG A 159 -54.36 19.89 10.47
CA ARG A 159 -55.06 19.13 9.43
C ARG A 159 -55.48 17.75 9.98
N GLY A 160 -56.51 17.16 9.39
CA GLY A 160 -56.97 15.81 9.72
C GLY A 160 -57.26 15.59 11.21
N GLU A 161 -56.75 14.50 11.79
CA GLU A 161 -56.98 14.15 13.19
C GLU A 161 -56.04 14.87 14.17
N SER A 162 -54.79 15.18 13.82
CA SER A 162 -53.83 15.87 14.72
C SER A 162 -52.59 16.51 14.06
N TRP A 163 -52.42 16.56 12.73
CA TRP A 163 -51.11 16.86 12.13
C TRP A 163 -50.86 18.34 11.80
N VAL A 164 -49.59 18.76 11.72
CA VAL A 164 -49.20 20.16 11.51
C VAL A 164 -49.30 20.57 10.04
N ARG A 165 -50.00 21.69 9.81
CA ARG A 165 -50.09 22.42 8.55
C ARG A 165 -49.54 23.84 8.70
N VAL A 166 -48.61 24.24 7.84
CA VAL A 166 -48.15 25.63 7.66
C VAL A 166 -48.85 26.19 6.42
N SER A 167 -49.72 27.20 6.54
CA SER A 167 -50.52 27.67 5.39
C SER A 167 -50.91 29.14 5.50
N GLN A 168 -51.36 29.76 4.40
CA GLN A 168 -52.01 31.07 4.51
C GLN A 168 -53.30 30.99 5.33
N PRO A 169 -53.69 32.07 6.05
CA PRO A 169 -54.92 32.12 6.82
C PRO A 169 -56.15 31.65 6.06
N GLY A 170 -56.80 30.61 6.60
CA GLY A 170 -57.91 29.92 5.93
C GLY A 170 -57.51 28.69 5.12
N SER A 171 -56.28 28.16 5.28
CA SER A 171 -55.83 26.91 4.64
C SER A 171 -55.77 27.00 3.11
N ILE A 172 -55.21 28.09 2.59
CA ILE A 172 -55.06 28.36 1.16
C ILE A 172 -53.57 28.18 0.78
N PRO A 173 -53.25 27.54 -0.37
CA PRO A 173 -51.89 27.50 -0.90
C PRO A 173 -51.30 28.91 -1.14
N PRO A 174 -49.97 29.10 -1.01
CA PRO A 174 -49.00 28.04 -0.75
C PRO A 174 -49.04 27.52 0.69
N LEU A 175 -48.80 26.23 0.84
CA LEU A 175 -48.83 25.55 2.15
C LEU A 175 -47.89 24.32 2.21
N ILE A 176 -47.45 23.99 3.41
CA ILE A 176 -46.79 22.72 3.75
C ILE A 176 -47.71 21.94 4.70
N ASP A 177 -47.79 20.65 4.45
CA ASP A 177 -48.54 19.67 5.23
C ASP A 177 -47.57 18.57 5.69
N ALA A 178 -47.30 18.49 7.00
CA ALA A 178 -46.31 17.59 7.60
C ALA A 178 -46.97 16.49 8.45
N THR A 179 -47.15 15.28 7.89
CA THR A 179 -47.93 14.21 8.53
C THR A 179 -47.29 13.65 9.80
N ALA A 180 -45.96 13.69 9.88
CA ALA A 180 -45.16 13.13 10.98
C ALA A 180 -45.18 13.99 12.27
N GLN A 181 -45.75 15.20 12.23
CA GLN A 181 -45.70 16.15 13.35
C GLN A 181 -47.09 16.47 13.91
N THR A 182 -47.18 16.53 15.24
CA THR A 182 -48.42 16.63 16.03
C THR A 182 -48.72 18.06 16.47
N TYR A 183 -49.83 18.61 15.97
CA TYR A 183 -50.35 19.90 16.40
C TYR A 183 -51.05 19.82 17.77
N PRO A 184 -50.84 20.78 18.70
CA PRO A 184 -49.98 21.96 18.58
C PRO A 184 -48.57 21.76 19.15
N ALA A 185 -48.23 20.56 19.66
CA ALA A 185 -46.99 20.32 20.39
C ALA A 185 -45.74 20.64 19.55
N ASP A 186 -45.76 20.21 18.29
CA ASP A 186 -44.64 20.31 17.36
C ASP A 186 -44.70 21.58 16.50
N ALA A 187 -45.77 22.38 16.63
CA ALA A 187 -46.05 23.55 15.79
C ALA A 187 -45.46 24.88 16.32
N GLU A 188 -44.82 24.85 17.49
CA GLU A 188 -44.19 25.98 18.17
C GLU A 188 -42.68 25.73 18.31
N PRO A 189 -41.83 26.78 18.39
CA PRO A 189 -40.39 26.62 18.55
C PRO A 189 -40.02 25.78 19.79
N PRO A 190 -38.98 24.93 19.72
CA PRO A 190 -38.67 23.99 20.78
C PRO A 190 -38.37 24.71 22.11
N THR A 191 -39.09 24.32 23.16
CA THR A 191 -38.80 24.70 24.56
C THR A 191 -38.05 23.61 25.32
N GLY A 192 -37.46 22.66 24.58
CA GLY A 192 -36.90 21.38 25.04
C GLY A 192 -37.70 20.20 24.50
N GLY A 193 -37.01 19.25 23.88
CA GLY A 193 -37.59 18.17 23.07
C GLY A 193 -37.42 18.44 21.58
N ASN A 194 -37.13 17.39 20.80
CA ASN A 194 -36.67 17.45 19.42
C ASN A 194 -37.79 17.73 18.39
N THR A 195 -39.00 17.18 18.60
CA THR A 195 -40.08 17.00 17.59
C THR A 195 -40.65 18.24 16.88
N SER A 196 -40.15 19.46 17.12
CA SER A 196 -40.66 20.72 16.56
C SER A 196 -40.43 20.86 15.04
N ILE A 197 -41.33 21.60 14.36
CA ILE A 197 -41.13 22.09 12.98
C ILE A 197 -40.00 23.12 12.84
N PHE A 198 -39.45 23.62 13.95
CA PHE A 198 -38.34 24.57 13.95
C PHE A 198 -37.07 23.92 14.48
N THR A 199 -35.92 24.27 13.90
CA THR A 199 -34.61 23.84 14.41
C THR A 199 -34.33 24.41 15.80
N GLU A 200 -33.53 23.71 16.61
CA GLU A 200 -33.00 24.24 17.87
C GLU A 200 -32.12 25.47 17.61
N GLN A 201 -31.19 25.36 16.66
CA GLN A 201 -30.31 26.44 16.22
C GLN A 201 -31.09 27.56 15.50
N THR A 202 -30.58 28.79 15.61
CA THR A 202 -31.15 29.99 14.96
C THR A 202 -30.05 30.94 14.52
N GLY A 203 -30.18 31.57 13.35
CA GLY A 203 -29.16 32.48 12.83
C GLY A 203 -29.48 32.98 11.44
N SER A 204 -28.45 33.21 10.62
CA SER A 204 -28.59 33.21 9.16
C SER A 204 -29.14 31.85 8.74
N THR A 205 -30.21 31.81 7.93
CA THR A 205 -30.83 30.52 7.58
C THR A 205 -29.85 29.61 6.84
N GLN A 206 -29.07 30.19 5.93
CA GLN A 206 -28.11 29.46 5.10
C GLN A 206 -27.02 28.85 5.97
N ASP A 207 -26.38 29.67 6.81
CA ASP A 207 -25.27 29.24 7.67
C ASP A 207 -25.72 28.17 8.69
N VAL A 208 -26.97 28.23 9.17
CA VAL A 208 -27.52 27.20 10.07
C VAL A 208 -27.84 25.90 9.34
N VAL A 209 -28.45 25.96 8.14
CA VAL A 209 -28.72 24.76 7.34
C VAL A 209 -27.41 24.08 6.92
N ALA A 210 -26.43 24.83 6.41
CA ALA A 210 -25.09 24.33 6.13
C ALA A 210 -24.45 23.71 7.38
N GLY A 211 -24.58 24.34 8.55
CA GLY A 211 -24.09 23.81 9.82
C GLY A 211 -24.78 22.54 10.36
N TYR A 212 -25.85 22.06 9.73
CA TYR A 212 -26.44 20.73 9.97
C TYR A 212 -26.09 19.69 8.88
N ILE A 213 -25.55 20.12 7.75
CA ILE A 213 -25.41 19.31 6.52
C ILE A 213 -23.95 19.07 6.16
N GLU A 214 -23.15 20.14 6.18
CA GLU A 214 -21.73 20.15 5.83
C GLU A 214 -20.83 19.85 7.05
N ALA A 215 -21.43 19.42 8.17
CA ALA A 215 -20.74 19.19 9.44
C ALA A 215 -19.85 17.94 9.41
N ASP A 216 -20.31 16.89 8.72
CA ASP A 216 -19.69 15.57 8.63
C ASP A 216 -19.28 15.25 7.17
N GLN A 217 -18.83 16.27 6.41
CA GLN A 217 -18.34 16.10 5.04
C GLN A 217 -16.89 15.61 5.02
N ASP A 218 -16.55 14.70 4.10
CA ASP A 218 -15.18 14.13 4.00
C ASP A 218 -14.16 15.20 3.58
N ALA A 219 -14.58 16.09 2.67
CA ALA A 219 -13.84 17.26 2.23
C ALA A 219 -14.80 18.41 1.95
N THR A 220 -14.29 19.65 1.95
CA THR A 220 -15.11 20.81 1.57
C THR A 220 -15.52 20.75 0.10
N ILE A 221 -16.56 21.54 -0.24
CA ILE A 221 -17.01 21.71 -1.62
C ILE A 221 -15.89 22.20 -2.57
N ASP A 222 -14.99 23.08 -2.10
CA ASP A 222 -13.88 23.58 -2.91
C ASP A 222 -12.79 22.50 -3.12
N GLU A 223 -12.49 21.69 -2.09
CA GLU A 223 -11.54 20.56 -2.18
C GLU A 223 -12.08 19.43 -3.06
N SER A 224 -13.36 19.07 -2.89
CA SER A 224 -14.05 18.09 -3.75
C SER A 224 -14.04 18.51 -5.22
N ALA A 225 -14.29 19.79 -5.50
CA ALA A 225 -14.24 20.34 -6.84
C ALA A 225 -12.83 20.38 -7.44
N GLN A 226 -11.80 20.58 -6.61
CA GLN A 226 -10.40 20.52 -7.03
C GLN A 226 -10.00 19.08 -7.37
N CYS A 227 -10.29 18.11 -6.50
CA CYS A 227 -10.05 16.68 -6.77
C CYS A 227 -10.71 16.20 -8.08
N LEU A 228 -11.98 16.56 -8.31
CA LEU A 228 -12.68 16.27 -9.57
C LEU A 228 -12.07 17.00 -10.78
N ALA A 229 -11.34 18.10 -10.58
CA ALA A 229 -10.58 18.75 -11.63
C ALA A 229 -9.25 18.05 -11.94
N ASP A 230 -8.58 17.52 -10.92
CA ASP A 230 -7.29 16.82 -11.06
C ASP A 230 -7.49 15.44 -11.72
N LEU A 231 -8.51 14.67 -11.32
CA LEU A 231 -8.92 13.44 -12.01
C LEU A 231 -9.41 13.67 -13.44
N ALA A 232 -9.76 14.91 -13.79
CA ALA A 232 -10.17 15.28 -15.14
C ALA A 232 -9.00 15.70 -16.05
N ASP A 233 -7.76 15.77 -15.54
CA ASP A 233 -6.58 16.04 -16.37
C ASP A 233 -6.18 14.79 -17.18
N PRO A 234 -6.32 14.80 -18.53
CA PRO A 234 -6.00 13.64 -19.36
C PRO A 234 -4.51 13.28 -19.41
N ASP A 235 -3.61 14.13 -18.89
CA ASP A 235 -2.19 13.82 -18.70
C ASP A 235 -1.92 13.16 -17.32
N GLY A 236 -2.90 13.15 -16.41
CA GLY A 236 -2.86 12.48 -15.10
C GLY A 236 -2.89 10.95 -15.18
N GLN A 237 -2.61 10.26 -14.06
CA GLN A 237 -2.63 8.78 -13.96
C GLN A 237 -3.68 8.25 -12.97
N ASP A 238 -4.26 9.14 -12.16
CA ASP A 238 -5.12 8.81 -11.02
C ASP A 238 -6.54 8.37 -11.46
N ALA A 239 -6.92 8.69 -12.70
CA ALA A 239 -8.14 8.22 -13.34
C ALA A 239 -7.87 7.42 -14.61
N HIS A 240 -8.75 6.47 -14.92
CA HIS A 240 -8.80 5.82 -16.23
C HIS A 240 -9.67 6.66 -17.17
N HIS A 241 -9.03 7.36 -18.11
CA HIS A 241 -9.75 8.16 -19.11
C HIS A 241 -10.39 7.28 -20.18
N VAL A 242 -11.71 7.28 -20.20
CA VAL A 242 -12.55 6.42 -21.03
C VAL A 242 -12.91 7.11 -22.33
N THR A 243 -12.92 6.35 -23.43
CA THR A 243 -13.32 6.84 -24.76
C THR A 243 -14.59 6.13 -25.24
N VAL A 244 -15.27 6.65 -26.26
CA VAL A 244 -16.40 5.95 -26.89
C VAL A 244 -15.86 4.91 -27.88
N ALA A 245 -16.13 3.63 -27.60
CA ALA A 245 -15.75 2.50 -28.45
C ALA A 245 -16.76 2.26 -29.59
N GLU A 246 -18.04 2.58 -29.37
CA GLU A 246 -19.09 2.52 -30.39
C GLU A 246 -20.05 3.70 -30.23
N ASP A 247 -20.34 4.38 -31.34
CA ASP A 247 -21.31 5.48 -31.43
C ASP A 247 -22.38 5.14 -32.47
N ASP A 248 -23.60 4.89 -32.00
CA ASP A 248 -24.80 4.64 -32.81
C ASP A 248 -25.82 5.79 -32.62
N GLY A 249 -25.32 7.01 -32.36
CA GLY A 249 -26.13 8.21 -32.14
C GLY A 249 -26.81 8.21 -30.77
N ASP A 250 -28.04 7.67 -30.71
CA ASP A 250 -28.86 7.65 -29.50
C ASP A 250 -28.34 6.63 -28.45
N ARG A 251 -27.40 5.76 -28.84
CA ARG A 251 -26.66 4.83 -27.96
C ARG A 251 -25.16 5.01 -28.14
N LYS A 252 -24.42 5.08 -27.03
CA LYS A 252 -22.95 5.02 -27.02
C LYS A 252 -22.44 3.92 -26.11
N VAL A 253 -21.38 3.23 -26.53
CA VAL A 253 -20.68 2.20 -25.75
C VAL A 253 -19.30 2.72 -25.38
N LEU A 254 -19.01 2.78 -24.09
CA LEU A 254 -17.68 3.14 -23.58
C LEU A 254 -16.67 2.02 -23.84
N SER A 255 -15.41 2.41 -24.08
CA SER A 255 -14.26 1.50 -24.01
C SER A 255 -14.18 0.84 -22.63
N PRO A 256 -13.47 -0.30 -22.49
CA PRO A 256 -13.38 -0.99 -21.20
C PRO A 256 -12.96 -0.06 -20.07
N LEU A 257 -13.75 -0.10 -18.99
CA LEU A 257 -13.53 0.59 -17.73
C LEU A 257 -12.44 -0.13 -16.92
N ALA A 258 -11.76 0.64 -16.08
CA ALA A 258 -10.92 0.14 -15.01
C ALA A 258 -11.78 -0.41 -13.85
N ALA A 259 -11.26 -1.43 -13.19
CA ALA A 259 -11.87 -2.04 -11.99
C ALA A 259 -11.28 -1.50 -10.68
N ASP A 260 -10.17 -0.76 -10.76
CA ASP A 260 -9.23 -0.47 -9.68
C ASP A 260 -9.05 1.04 -9.41
N ARG A 261 -9.78 1.90 -10.14
CA ARG A 261 -9.68 3.37 -10.03
C ARG A 261 -10.90 4.07 -10.67
N PRO A 262 -11.12 5.38 -10.41
CA PRO A 262 -12.16 6.17 -11.06
C PRO A 262 -12.07 6.15 -12.60
N ASN A 263 -13.22 6.13 -13.25
CA ASN A 263 -13.36 6.12 -14.71
C ASN A 263 -13.90 7.47 -15.18
N VAL A 264 -13.11 8.25 -15.92
CA VAL A 264 -13.49 9.62 -16.33
C VAL A 264 -13.79 9.66 -17.84
N VAL A 265 -14.96 10.17 -18.20
CA VAL A 265 -15.34 10.44 -19.60
C VAL A 265 -15.74 11.90 -19.78
N ALA A 266 -15.29 12.53 -20.85
CA ALA A 266 -15.69 13.89 -21.18
C ALA A 266 -17.16 13.92 -21.65
N TYR A 267 -17.97 14.84 -21.11
CA TYR A 267 -19.38 14.98 -21.52
C TYR A 267 -19.53 15.15 -23.04
N GLU A 268 -18.59 15.84 -23.72
CA GLU A 268 -18.66 16.05 -25.17
C GLU A 268 -18.59 14.75 -26.00
N ASP A 269 -17.94 13.70 -25.49
CA ASP A 269 -17.88 12.40 -26.16
C ASP A 269 -19.19 11.62 -26.03
N VAL A 270 -19.88 11.73 -24.88
CA VAL A 270 -21.17 11.05 -24.62
C VAL A 270 -22.40 11.88 -25.02
N ALA A 271 -22.25 13.19 -25.22
CA ALA A 271 -23.32 14.13 -25.54
C ALA A 271 -24.18 13.67 -26.74
N GLY A 272 -25.50 13.87 -26.61
CA GLY A 272 -26.49 13.50 -27.62
C GLY A 272 -26.97 12.04 -27.56
N ALA A 273 -26.38 11.19 -26.72
CA ALA A 273 -26.91 9.85 -26.47
C ALA A 273 -28.10 9.88 -25.49
N SER A 274 -29.01 8.92 -25.65
CA SER A 274 -30.09 8.59 -24.69
C SER A 274 -29.72 7.43 -23.76
N LEU A 275 -28.77 6.59 -24.20
CA LEU A 275 -28.34 5.37 -23.53
C LEU A 275 -26.81 5.26 -23.57
N LEU A 276 -26.19 5.02 -22.42
CA LEU A 276 -24.78 4.69 -22.29
C LEU A 276 -24.62 3.23 -21.85
N GLN A 277 -23.67 2.53 -22.46
CA GLN A 277 -23.36 1.12 -22.17
C GLN A 277 -21.85 0.91 -21.99
N PHE A 278 -21.49 -0.22 -21.37
CA PHE A 278 -20.10 -0.61 -21.14
C PHE A 278 -19.68 -1.72 -22.11
N SER A 279 -18.41 -1.75 -22.51
CA SER A 279 -17.87 -2.80 -23.37
C SER A 279 -18.07 -4.20 -22.78
N ALA A 280 -18.41 -5.20 -23.60
CA ALA A 280 -18.63 -6.56 -23.10
C ALA A 280 -17.37 -7.16 -22.44
N GLY A 281 -17.49 -7.62 -21.19
CA GLY A 281 -16.37 -8.11 -20.38
C GLY A 281 -15.52 -7.02 -19.73
N SER A 282 -15.95 -5.76 -19.80
CA SER A 282 -15.44 -4.64 -19.00
C SER A 282 -15.82 -4.79 -17.52
N ALA A 283 -15.09 -4.09 -16.65
CA ALA A 283 -15.64 -3.68 -15.36
C ALA A 283 -16.88 -2.78 -15.56
N THR A 284 -17.74 -2.72 -14.57
CA THR A 284 -18.87 -1.78 -14.49
C THR A 284 -18.64 -0.80 -13.35
N PRO A 285 -19.31 0.37 -13.33
CA PRO A 285 -19.18 1.32 -12.22
C PRO A 285 -19.54 0.69 -10.88
N GLY A 286 -18.77 1.04 -9.84
CA GLY A 286 -18.87 0.51 -8.49
C GLY A 286 -18.24 1.46 -7.46
N GLN A 287 -18.11 1.00 -6.22
CA GLN A 287 -17.71 1.83 -5.08
C GLN A 287 -16.29 2.42 -5.22
N GLU A 288 -15.31 1.62 -5.66
CA GLU A 288 -13.91 2.03 -5.85
C GLU A 288 -13.62 2.55 -7.27
N ASN A 289 -14.52 2.30 -8.22
CA ASN A 289 -14.33 2.58 -9.64
C ASN A 289 -15.52 3.36 -10.29
N PRO A 290 -15.95 4.50 -9.72
CA PRO A 290 -17.08 5.28 -10.22
C PRO A 290 -16.92 5.70 -11.69
N LEU A 291 -18.04 5.94 -12.38
CA LEU A 291 -18.05 6.65 -13.66
C LEU A 291 -18.31 8.14 -13.46
N ILE A 292 -17.33 8.97 -13.79
CA ILE A 292 -17.39 10.42 -13.71
C ILE A 292 -17.56 10.99 -15.12
N ILE A 293 -18.71 11.63 -15.37
CA ILE A 293 -19.04 12.33 -16.61
C ILE A 293 -18.69 13.81 -16.40
N ARG A 294 -17.51 14.23 -16.87
CA ARG A 294 -16.96 15.58 -16.68
C ARG A 294 -17.62 16.58 -17.62
N VAL A 295 -18.39 17.52 -17.07
CA VAL A 295 -19.03 18.60 -17.84
C VAL A 295 -18.11 19.82 -17.93
N PRO A 296 -17.77 20.33 -19.15
CA PRO A 296 -16.81 21.42 -19.29
C PRO A 296 -17.38 22.77 -18.86
N ALA A 297 -16.49 23.65 -18.38
CA ALA A 297 -16.83 25.00 -17.94
C ALA A 297 -17.56 25.82 -19.02
N GLY A 298 -18.64 26.50 -18.61
CA GLY A 298 -19.46 27.33 -19.50
C GLY A 298 -20.55 26.57 -20.27
N THR A 299 -20.75 25.28 -19.99
CA THR A 299 -21.92 24.52 -20.44
C THR A 299 -23.20 25.06 -19.79
N THR A 300 -24.23 25.34 -20.59
CA THR A 300 -25.55 25.80 -20.12
C THR A 300 -26.64 24.73 -20.21
N ASP A 301 -26.41 23.68 -21.00
CA ASP A 301 -27.38 22.65 -21.32
C ASP A 301 -26.67 21.29 -21.33
N VAL A 302 -27.08 20.37 -20.45
CA VAL A 302 -26.57 19.02 -20.29
C VAL A 302 -27.70 18.05 -20.59
N HIS A 303 -27.50 17.14 -21.54
CA HIS A 303 -28.45 16.10 -21.87
C HIS A 303 -28.08 14.83 -21.09
N GLY A 304 -28.84 14.58 -20.03
CA GLY A 304 -28.73 13.40 -19.19
C GLY A 304 -29.23 12.15 -19.91
N LEU A 305 -28.53 11.04 -19.70
CA LEU A 305 -28.77 9.75 -20.33
C LEU A 305 -29.10 8.68 -19.28
N ARG A 306 -29.61 7.54 -19.74
CA ARG A 306 -29.80 6.36 -18.90
C ARG A 306 -28.67 5.35 -19.06
N VAL A 307 -28.46 4.54 -18.02
CA VAL A 307 -27.62 3.34 -18.01
C VAL A 307 -28.51 2.18 -17.56
N ASP A 308 -28.51 1.09 -18.34
CA ASP A 308 -29.34 -0.09 -18.06
C ASP A 308 -28.46 -1.23 -17.46
N PRO A 309 -28.95 -2.02 -16.48
CA PRO A 309 -30.28 -1.97 -15.87
C PRO A 309 -30.51 -0.74 -14.97
N GLN A 310 -31.78 -0.30 -14.86
CA GLN A 310 -32.18 0.86 -14.07
C GLN A 310 -31.75 0.74 -12.61
N GLY A 311 -31.26 1.84 -12.03
CA GLY A 311 -30.91 1.93 -10.61
C GLY A 311 -29.63 1.17 -10.21
N GLN A 312 -29.18 0.16 -10.99
CA GLN A 312 -28.06 -0.70 -10.62
C GLN A 312 -26.73 0.05 -10.56
N TYR A 313 -26.51 1.01 -11.47
CA TYR A 313 -25.27 1.78 -11.57
C TYR A 313 -25.41 3.23 -11.10
N SER A 314 -26.64 3.68 -10.86
CA SER A 314 -26.96 5.07 -10.52
C SER A 314 -26.26 5.57 -9.23
N PRO A 315 -26.06 4.75 -8.17
CA PRO A 315 -25.21 5.10 -7.02
C PRO A 315 -23.72 5.35 -7.34
N TYR A 316 -23.23 4.88 -8.50
CA TYR A 316 -21.81 4.88 -8.88
C TYR A 316 -21.53 5.73 -10.13
N ILE A 317 -22.49 6.57 -10.54
CA ILE A 317 -22.36 7.51 -11.67
C ILE A 317 -22.42 8.95 -11.14
N LEU A 318 -21.44 9.76 -11.52
CA LEU A 318 -21.29 11.15 -11.16
C LEU A 318 -21.40 12.05 -12.40
N TRP A 319 -22.40 12.92 -12.44
CA TRP A 319 -22.44 14.06 -13.35
C TRP A 319 -21.70 15.22 -12.69
N ASP A 320 -20.43 15.36 -13.04
CA ASP A 320 -19.55 16.36 -12.47
C ASP A 320 -19.67 17.69 -13.23
N LEU A 321 -20.38 18.63 -12.61
CA LEU A 321 -20.59 20.01 -13.06
C LEU A 321 -19.79 21.00 -12.18
N SER A 322 -18.77 20.55 -11.43
CA SER A 322 -17.97 21.43 -10.56
C SER A 322 -17.22 22.53 -11.33
N ALA A 323 -16.96 22.34 -12.63
CA ALA A 323 -16.40 23.37 -13.50
C ALA A 323 -17.44 24.40 -14.02
N VAL A 324 -18.75 24.16 -13.82
CA VAL A 324 -19.85 24.99 -14.35
C VAL A 324 -20.23 26.10 -13.37
N THR A 325 -20.50 27.29 -13.89
CA THR A 325 -20.94 28.45 -13.08
C THR A 325 -22.04 29.24 -13.80
N GLY A 326 -23.00 29.75 -13.02
CA GLY A 326 -24.21 30.40 -13.56
C GLY A 326 -25.35 29.41 -13.80
N ASP A 327 -26.31 29.80 -14.65
CA ASP A 327 -27.49 28.99 -14.96
C ASP A 327 -27.10 27.77 -15.82
N VAL A 328 -27.52 26.56 -15.41
CA VAL A 328 -27.36 25.32 -16.19
C VAL A 328 -28.62 24.47 -16.12
N THR A 329 -29.04 23.88 -17.25
CA THR A 329 -30.14 22.92 -17.31
C THR A 329 -29.60 21.51 -17.57
N VAL A 330 -30.03 20.54 -16.77
CA VAL A 330 -29.76 19.10 -16.92
C VAL A 330 -31.10 18.44 -17.26
N GLU A 331 -31.30 18.08 -18.54
CA GLU A 331 -32.56 17.54 -19.06
C GLU A 331 -32.39 16.12 -19.62
N ASN A 332 -33.42 15.27 -19.55
CA ASN A 332 -33.36 13.89 -20.02
C ASN A 332 -33.47 13.77 -21.56
N THR A 333 -32.51 13.12 -22.21
CA THR A 333 -32.64 12.70 -23.62
C THR A 333 -33.48 11.43 -23.75
N GLY A 334 -34.79 11.54 -23.50
CA GLY A 334 -35.81 10.60 -23.97
C GLY A 334 -36.46 9.65 -22.97
N ALA A 335 -35.88 9.44 -21.77
CA ALA A 335 -36.49 8.62 -20.71
C ALA A 335 -36.16 9.11 -19.29
N ARG A 336 -35.02 8.68 -18.72
CA ARG A 336 -34.55 9.03 -17.37
C ARG A 336 -33.11 9.56 -17.41
N ILE A 337 -32.64 10.07 -16.27
CA ILE A 337 -31.22 10.37 -16.03
C ILE A 337 -30.74 9.43 -14.92
N ASP A 338 -29.68 8.68 -15.17
CA ASP A 338 -29.02 7.86 -14.13
C ASP A 338 -27.75 8.58 -13.62
N GLY A 339 -27.58 8.63 -12.30
CA GLY A 339 -26.40 9.19 -11.64
C GLY A 339 -26.63 10.55 -10.97
N SER A 340 -25.77 10.87 -10.01
CA SER A 340 -25.91 12.04 -9.13
C SER A 340 -25.28 13.31 -9.74
N VAL A 341 -25.96 14.45 -9.61
CA VAL A 341 -25.60 15.74 -10.22
C VAL A 341 -24.87 16.64 -9.22
N TYR A 342 -23.57 16.84 -9.43
CA TYR A 342 -22.72 17.65 -8.56
C TYR A 342 -22.40 19.01 -9.20
N ALA A 343 -23.20 20.03 -8.90
CA ALA A 343 -23.14 21.36 -9.51
C ALA A 343 -22.97 22.51 -8.49
N PRO A 344 -22.03 22.42 -7.53
CA PRO A 344 -22.00 23.28 -6.33
C PRO A 344 -21.89 24.79 -6.59
N PHE A 345 -21.35 25.22 -7.73
CA PHE A 345 -21.18 26.64 -8.06
C PHE A 345 -22.19 27.19 -9.08
N ALA A 346 -23.10 26.34 -9.58
CA ALA A 346 -24.09 26.64 -10.60
C ALA A 346 -25.51 26.74 -10.01
N ASP A 347 -26.36 27.53 -10.68
CA ASP A 347 -27.79 27.56 -10.43
C ASP A 347 -28.41 26.50 -11.36
N VAL A 348 -28.64 25.30 -10.80
CA VAL A 348 -28.96 24.09 -11.58
C VAL A 348 -30.46 23.89 -11.70
N THR A 349 -30.93 23.67 -12.93
CA THR A 349 -32.28 23.20 -13.22
C THR A 349 -32.21 21.75 -13.67
N VAL A 350 -32.84 20.83 -12.95
CA VAL A 350 -32.98 19.42 -13.36
C VAL A 350 -34.39 19.23 -13.91
N ASP A 351 -34.52 18.83 -15.18
CA ASP A 351 -35.80 18.48 -15.82
C ASP A 351 -35.76 17.01 -16.26
N ALA A 352 -36.15 16.11 -15.35
CA ALA A 352 -35.96 14.66 -15.46
C ALA A 352 -37.23 13.90 -15.09
N ALA A 353 -37.41 12.68 -15.60
CA ALA A 353 -38.64 11.92 -15.42
C ALA A 353 -38.44 10.38 -15.49
N PRO A 354 -37.76 9.74 -14.51
CA PRO A 354 -37.14 10.34 -13.31
C PRO A 354 -35.70 10.82 -13.50
N LEU A 355 -35.15 11.44 -12.44
CA LEU A 355 -33.72 11.39 -12.11
C LEU A 355 -33.50 10.30 -11.05
N ASP A 356 -32.60 9.37 -11.31
CA ASP A 356 -32.17 8.32 -10.39
C ASP A 356 -30.81 8.72 -9.82
N GLY A 357 -30.80 9.52 -8.74
CA GLY A 357 -29.56 10.11 -8.19
C GLY A 357 -29.79 11.26 -7.19
N GLN A 358 -28.69 11.78 -6.63
CA GLN A 358 -28.68 13.01 -5.81
C GLN A 358 -28.49 14.29 -6.63
N VAL A 359 -28.75 15.45 -6.02
CA VAL A 359 -28.47 16.78 -6.61
C VAL A 359 -27.85 17.71 -5.58
N ILE A 360 -26.67 18.27 -5.88
CA ILE A 360 -26.08 19.42 -5.16
C ILE A 360 -26.02 20.62 -6.11
N GLY A 361 -26.52 21.77 -5.64
CA GLY A 361 -26.46 23.01 -6.41
C GLY A 361 -26.45 24.26 -5.54
N ARG A 362 -26.08 25.39 -6.15
CA ARG A 362 -26.07 26.68 -5.46
C ARG A 362 -27.49 27.17 -5.21
N ASP A 363 -28.27 27.24 -6.27
CA ASP A 363 -29.74 27.31 -6.29
C ASP A 363 -30.21 26.08 -7.09
N VAL A 364 -31.27 25.37 -6.66
CA VAL A 364 -31.75 24.13 -7.32
C VAL A 364 -33.20 24.28 -7.77
N THR A 365 -33.46 24.05 -9.06
CA THR A 365 -34.81 23.98 -9.61
C THR A 365 -35.10 22.55 -10.06
N LEU A 366 -36.16 21.93 -9.55
CA LEU A 366 -36.61 20.59 -9.98
C LEU A 366 -37.86 20.72 -10.85
N LEU A 367 -37.78 20.25 -12.10
CA LEU A 367 -38.85 20.20 -13.09
C LEU A 367 -39.11 18.74 -13.53
N GLY A 368 -40.06 18.55 -14.45
CA GLY A 368 -40.34 17.23 -15.01
C GLY A 368 -41.19 16.32 -14.12
N GLY A 369 -40.75 15.07 -14.00
CA GLY A 369 -41.39 13.97 -13.28
C GLY A 369 -40.90 13.86 -11.83
N GLU A 370 -40.13 12.82 -11.54
CA GLU A 370 -39.79 12.39 -10.18
C GLU A 370 -38.27 12.44 -9.96
N VAL A 371 -37.85 12.49 -8.70
CA VAL A 371 -36.45 12.26 -8.29
C VAL A 371 -36.45 11.07 -7.34
N HIS A 372 -35.63 10.06 -7.63
CA HIS A 372 -35.50 8.82 -6.87
C HIS A 372 -34.17 8.80 -6.09
N SER A 373 -34.23 8.34 -4.84
CA SER A 373 -33.15 8.47 -3.84
C SER A 373 -32.00 7.46 -4.01
N PHE A 374 -31.31 7.48 -5.15
CA PHE A 374 -30.05 6.76 -5.31
C PHE A 374 -28.91 7.64 -4.78
N LEU A 375 -28.50 7.41 -3.52
CA LEU A 375 -27.37 8.12 -2.93
C LEU A 375 -26.06 7.73 -3.63
N PHE A 376 -25.16 8.70 -3.86
CA PHE A 376 -23.85 8.43 -4.43
C PHE A 376 -23.00 7.67 -3.40
N ALA A 377 -22.58 6.47 -3.76
CA ALA A 377 -22.02 5.47 -2.84
C ALA A 377 -20.52 5.18 -3.06
N SER A 378 -19.91 5.81 -4.07
CA SER A 378 -18.48 5.67 -4.36
C SER A 378 -17.63 6.61 -3.53
N THR A 379 -16.41 6.18 -3.22
CA THR A 379 -15.33 7.09 -2.82
C THR A 379 -14.52 7.51 -4.04
N ILE A 380 -13.78 8.60 -3.90
CA ILE A 380 -12.91 9.17 -4.91
C ILE A 380 -11.56 9.42 -4.24
N PRO A 381 -10.44 8.83 -4.70
CA PRO A 381 -9.12 9.12 -4.16
C PRO A 381 -8.76 10.57 -4.47
N CYS A 382 -8.70 11.39 -3.43
CA CYS A 382 -8.43 12.83 -3.52
C CYS A 382 -7.13 13.26 -2.84
N GLY A 383 -6.42 12.32 -2.18
CA GLY A 383 -5.00 12.47 -1.92
C GLY A 383 -4.23 12.45 -3.23
N ALA A 384 -3.47 13.50 -3.52
CA ALA A 384 -2.48 13.45 -4.60
C ALA A 384 -1.55 12.25 -4.36
N PRO A 385 -1.18 11.46 -5.39
CA PRO A 385 -0.26 10.34 -5.22
C PRO A 385 1.01 10.84 -4.52
N GLN A 386 1.40 10.14 -3.45
CA GLN A 386 2.54 10.50 -2.64
C GLN A 386 3.64 9.46 -2.80
N GLY A 387 4.88 9.91 -2.72
CA GLY A 387 6.05 9.04 -2.68
C GLY A 387 7.08 9.59 -1.70
N THR A 388 8.16 8.84 -1.50
CA THR A 388 9.27 9.26 -0.65
C THR A 388 10.59 9.11 -1.40
N PHE A 389 11.68 9.50 -0.77
CA PHE A 389 13.03 9.34 -1.31
C PHE A 389 13.91 8.66 -0.27
N GLU A 390 14.89 7.90 -0.75
CA GLU A 390 15.96 7.37 0.10
C GLU A 390 17.29 7.95 -0.37
N VAL A 391 18.23 8.10 0.56
CA VAL A 391 19.59 8.52 0.25
C VAL A 391 20.57 7.51 0.81
N SER A 392 21.50 7.04 -0.02
CA SER A 392 22.59 6.15 0.38
C SER A 392 23.93 6.87 0.34
N LYS A 393 24.88 6.41 1.15
CA LYS A 393 26.29 6.83 1.07
C LYS A 393 27.08 5.95 0.12
N GLU A 394 28.00 6.55 -0.62
CA GLU A 394 29.08 5.86 -1.32
C GLU A 394 30.41 6.52 -0.94
N LEU A 395 31.45 5.72 -0.78
CA LEU A 395 32.81 6.18 -0.49
C LEU A 395 33.74 5.72 -1.63
N ASP A 396 34.53 6.66 -2.15
CA ASP A 396 35.56 6.42 -3.15
C ASP A 396 36.94 6.80 -2.58
N GLY A 397 37.96 6.00 -2.88
CA GLY A 397 39.30 6.12 -2.31
C GLY A 397 39.47 5.61 -0.87
N ILE A 398 38.47 5.74 0.00
CA ILE A 398 38.44 5.24 1.40
C ILE A 398 37.28 4.25 1.61
N THR A 399 37.39 3.31 2.55
CA THR A 399 36.32 2.34 2.88
C THR A 399 35.69 2.63 4.24
N ALA A 400 34.50 2.07 4.48
CA ALA A 400 33.79 2.25 5.76
C ALA A 400 34.58 1.72 6.97
N GLY A 401 35.42 0.69 6.78
CA GLY A 401 36.26 0.11 7.85
C GLY A 401 37.48 0.96 8.21
N ASP A 402 37.83 1.97 7.39
CA ASP A 402 38.89 2.94 7.68
C ASP A 402 38.38 4.12 8.54
N LEU A 403 37.08 4.14 8.83
CA LEU A 403 36.39 5.16 9.62
C LEU A 403 36.06 4.64 11.03
N PRO A 404 35.95 5.52 12.04
CA PRO A 404 35.46 5.12 13.35
C PRO A 404 34.06 4.49 13.29
N ASP A 405 33.82 3.46 14.10
CA ASP A 405 32.51 2.79 14.19
C ASP A 405 31.37 3.79 14.46
N GLY A 406 30.28 3.67 13.70
CA GLY A 406 29.13 4.57 13.79
C GLY A 406 29.32 5.94 13.13
N THR A 407 30.35 6.13 12.29
CA THR A 407 30.50 7.37 11.49
C THR A 407 29.33 7.55 10.52
N THR A 408 28.66 8.71 10.62
CA THR A 408 27.60 9.15 9.71
C THR A 408 28.01 10.41 8.93
N PHE A 409 27.38 10.61 7.79
CA PHE A 409 27.53 11.77 6.93
C PHE A 409 26.21 12.56 6.89
N PRO A 410 26.12 13.72 7.57
CA PRO A 410 24.89 14.51 7.62
C PRO A 410 24.61 15.21 6.28
N VAL A 411 23.45 14.91 5.69
CA VAL A 411 22.99 15.48 4.42
C VAL A 411 21.69 16.25 4.61
N ASP A 412 21.74 17.55 4.44
CA ASP A 412 20.58 18.43 4.46
C ASP A 412 19.75 18.23 3.18
N TRP A 413 18.42 18.21 3.33
CA TRP A 413 17.48 18.11 2.22
C TRP A 413 16.40 19.18 2.29
N SER A 414 15.87 19.56 1.12
CA SER A 414 14.74 20.48 0.99
C SER A 414 13.78 19.99 -0.09
N ALA A 415 12.55 19.67 0.31
CA ALA A 415 11.47 19.25 -0.57
C ALA A 415 10.63 20.47 -0.98
N THR A 416 10.53 20.73 -2.29
CA THR A 416 9.82 21.87 -2.86
C THR A 416 8.76 21.40 -3.86
N SER A 417 7.53 21.88 -3.73
CA SER A 417 6.42 21.58 -4.65
C SER A 417 6.66 22.10 -6.08
N PRO A 418 5.93 21.61 -7.09
CA PRO A 418 6.00 22.12 -8.46
C PRO A 418 5.74 23.63 -8.61
N ASP A 419 4.94 24.24 -7.73
CA ASP A 419 4.62 25.67 -7.72
C ASP A 419 5.58 26.52 -6.86
N GLY A 420 6.51 25.89 -6.14
CA GLY A 420 7.63 26.54 -5.45
C GLY A 420 7.43 26.77 -3.94
N GLU A 421 6.48 26.09 -3.31
CA GLU A 421 6.34 26.05 -1.85
C GLU A 421 7.31 25.01 -1.24
N VAL A 422 7.92 25.34 -0.10
CA VAL A 422 8.79 24.40 0.61
C VAL A 422 7.92 23.54 1.52
N LEU A 423 7.76 22.26 1.15
CA LEU A 423 6.93 21.30 1.86
C LEU A 423 7.63 20.71 3.09
N GLY A 424 8.96 20.60 3.04
CA GLY A 424 9.76 20.07 4.15
C GLY A 424 11.25 20.36 4.00
N THR A 425 11.95 20.33 5.13
CA THR A 425 13.41 20.39 5.22
C THR A 425 13.89 19.55 6.40
N GLY A 426 15.02 18.88 6.28
CA GLY A 426 15.64 18.13 7.36
C GLY A 426 17.08 17.77 7.06
N THR A 427 17.65 16.90 7.89
CA THR A 427 18.99 16.33 7.71
C THR A 427 18.87 14.81 7.85
N LEU A 428 19.52 14.05 6.96
CA LEU A 428 19.66 12.59 7.06
C LEU A 428 21.08 12.27 7.53
N GLU A 429 21.20 11.39 8.51
CA GLU A 429 22.49 10.85 8.97
C GLU A 429 22.81 9.59 8.16
N LEU A 430 23.59 9.72 7.07
CA LEU A 430 23.87 8.59 6.18
C LEU A 430 24.99 7.71 6.76
N PRO A 431 24.76 6.41 7.02
CA PRO A 431 25.79 5.53 7.53
C PRO A 431 26.87 5.24 6.47
N ALA A 432 28.11 5.06 6.91
CA ALA A 432 29.26 4.82 6.04
C ALA A 432 29.18 3.50 5.23
N ASP A 433 28.37 2.53 5.67
CA ASP A 433 28.16 1.24 5.01
C ASP A 433 27.29 1.32 3.74
N GLY A 434 26.66 2.47 3.49
CA GLY A 434 25.79 2.71 2.33
C GLY A 434 24.36 2.23 2.50
N ALA A 435 23.92 1.85 3.70
CA ALA A 435 22.51 1.56 3.95
C ALA A 435 21.63 2.80 3.63
N PRO A 436 20.52 2.63 2.88
CA PRO A 436 19.67 3.75 2.48
C PRO A 436 18.87 4.30 3.67
N VAL A 437 18.78 5.62 3.75
CA VAL A 437 18.03 6.34 4.79
C VAL A 437 16.92 7.16 4.15
N SER A 438 15.70 7.00 4.66
CA SER A 438 14.52 7.77 4.25
C SER A 438 14.21 8.87 5.27
N PRO A 439 13.59 10.00 4.87
CA PRO A 439 13.15 11.03 5.79
C PRO A 439 12.02 10.52 6.69
N LEU A 440 12.01 10.93 7.96
CA LEU A 440 10.92 10.64 8.89
C LEU A 440 10.04 11.88 9.11
N SER A 441 8.75 11.65 9.33
CA SER A 441 7.77 12.65 9.76
C SER A 441 7.78 12.83 11.29
N VAL A 442 6.98 13.78 11.80
CA VAL A 442 7.01 14.21 13.21
C VAL A 442 6.52 13.14 14.22
N ASP A 443 5.82 12.13 13.71
CA ASP A 443 5.29 10.95 14.39
C ASP A 443 6.22 9.73 14.29
N GLY A 444 7.34 9.83 13.54
CA GLY A 444 8.34 8.76 13.40
C GLY A 444 8.07 7.77 12.26
N THR A 445 7.01 7.96 11.48
CA THR A 445 6.78 7.21 10.23
C THR A 445 7.61 7.81 9.08
N THR A 446 7.64 7.15 7.91
CA THR A 446 8.38 7.67 6.74
C THR A 446 7.65 8.86 6.13
N ALA A 447 8.31 10.00 6.01
CA ALA A 447 7.74 11.20 5.41
C ALA A 447 7.48 10.99 3.91
N THR A 448 6.25 11.26 3.49
CA THR A 448 5.80 11.23 2.11
C THR A 448 5.57 12.65 1.57
N PHE A 449 5.70 12.80 0.25
CA PHE A 449 5.53 14.07 -0.45
C PHE A 449 4.70 13.87 -1.73
N PRO A 450 3.92 14.86 -2.16
CA PRO A 450 3.19 14.80 -3.42
C PRO A 450 4.11 14.55 -4.62
N VAL A 451 3.64 13.77 -5.59
CA VAL A 451 4.30 13.60 -6.89
C VAL A 451 4.61 14.96 -7.54
N GLY A 452 5.75 15.04 -8.21
CA GLY A 452 6.30 16.28 -8.79
C GLY A 452 7.08 17.13 -7.79
N THR A 453 7.06 16.81 -6.48
CA THR A 453 7.95 17.43 -5.49
C THR A 453 9.41 17.23 -5.90
N VAL A 454 10.15 18.32 -5.96
CA VAL A 454 11.59 18.35 -6.27
C VAL A 454 12.35 18.40 -4.96
N VAL A 455 13.22 17.41 -4.72
CA VAL A 455 14.05 17.34 -3.51
C VAL A 455 15.49 17.62 -3.91
N SER A 456 16.09 18.64 -3.29
CA SER A 456 17.50 19.00 -3.46
C SER A 456 18.30 18.66 -2.22
N PHE A 457 19.54 18.23 -2.40
CA PHE A 457 20.44 17.78 -1.32
C PHE A 457 21.66 18.69 -1.15
N ALA A 458 22.18 18.75 0.08
CA ALA A 458 23.46 19.38 0.39
C ALA A 458 24.12 18.63 1.56
N GLU A 459 25.22 17.94 1.29
CA GLU A 459 26.05 17.37 2.35
C GLU A 459 26.76 18.46 3.15
N GLN A 460 26.86 18.27 4.47
CA GLN A 460 27.69 19.10 5.34
C GLN A 460 29.13 18.59 5.34
N ASP A 461 30.12 19.47 5.51
CA ASP A 461 31.55 19.10 5.49
C ASP A 461 31.82 17.89 6.42
N PRO A 462 32.36 16.76 5.90
CA PRO A 462 32.63 15.56 6.70
C PRO A 462 33.70 15.82 7.76
N THR A 463 33.73 14.98 8.80
CA THR A 463 34.75 15.08 9.85
C THR A 463 36.15 14.75 9.29
N ASP A 464 37.16 15.53 9.67
CA ASP A 464 38.57 15.31 9.30
C ASP A 464 39.03 13.91 9.73
N VAL A 465 39.48 13.08 8.78
CA VAL A 465 40.06 11.75 9.04
C VAL A 465 41.59 11.83 8.95
N PRO A 466 42.36 11.49 9.99
CA PRO A 466 43.83 11.53 9.94
C PRO A 466 44.40 10.70 8.78
N GLY A 467 45.27 11.33 7.98
CA GLY A 467 45.92 10.68 6.83
C GLY A 467 45.17 10.79 5.50
N TRP A 468 43.94 11.33 5.49
CA TRP A 468 43.09 11.48 4.31
C TRP A 468 42.69 12.95 4.09
N GLU A 469 42.58 13.37 2.84
CA GLU A 469 41.95 14.64 2.45
C GLU A 469 40.67 14.36 1.67
N TRP A 470 39.55 14.90 2.14
CA TRP A 470 38.25 14.82 1.46
C TRP A 470 38.20 15.77 0.26
N GLY A 471 37.73 15.26 -0.89
CA GLY A 471 37.35 16.07 -2.03
C GLY A 471 35.94 16.67 -1.90
N ASP A 472 35.52 17.45 -2.90
CA ASP A 472 34.14 17.95 -2.99
C ASP A 472 33.17 16.75 -3.13
N ALA A 473 32.19 16.63 -2.21
CA ALA A 473 31.14 15.62 -2.30
C ALA A 473 30.28 15.78 -3.56
N THR A 474 29.75 14.67 -4.07
CA THR A 474 28.85 14.68 -5.24
C THR A 474 27.55 13.93 -4.93
N VAL A 475 26.42 14.47 -5.37
CA VAL A 475 25.10 13.84 -5.20
C VAL A 475 24.51 13.52 -6.58
N ALA A 476 24.02 12.29 -6.75
CA ALA A 476 23.43 11.83 -8.00
C ALA A 476 22.23 10.88 -7.75
N PRO A 477 21.02 11.20 -8.26
CA PRO A 477 20.63 12.46 -8.89
C PRO A 477 20.51 13.60 -7.87
N ASP A 478 20.84 14.84 -8.28
CA ASP A 478 20.43 16.05 -7.55
C ASP A 478 19.98 17.14 -8.55
N PRO A 479 18.76 17.70 -8.40
CA PRO A 479 17.70 17.22 -7.50
C PRO A 479 17.06 15.91 -8.00
N VAL A 480 16.40 15.17 -7.09
CA VAL A 480 15.42 14.14 -7.46
C VAL A 480 14.03 14.74 -7.60
N THR A 481 13.10 14.00 -8.21
CA THR A 481 11.69 14.37 -8.31
C THR A 481 10.84 13.16 -7.98
N ILE A 482 9.86 13.31 -7.08
CA ILE A 482 8.93 12.25 -6.71
C ILE A 482 8.03 11.92 -7.91
N THR A 483 7.88 10.63 -8.24
CA THR A 483 7.20 10.15 -9.47
C THR A 483 6.02 9.23 -9.16
N ALA A 484 5.01 9.20 -10.03
CA ALA A 484 3.72 8.52 -9.84
C ALA A 484 3.73 6.98 -10.00
N ASP A 485 4.88 6.33 -9.90
CA ASP A 485 4.93 4.86 -9.87
C ASP A 485 4.67 4.41 -8.42
N GLY A 486 3.59 3.64 -8.21
CA GLY A 486 3.13 3.24 -6.86
C GLY A 486 4.24 2.60 -6.01
N ASP A 487 4.30 2.99 -4.73
CA ASP A 487 5.32 2.63 -3.74
C ASP A 487 6.79 2.93 -4.13
N ALA A 488 7.03 3.73 -5.18
CA ALA A 488 8.40 4.03 -5.63
C ALA A 488 9.13 5.01 -4.70
N VAL A 489 9.97 4.46 -3.84
CA VAL A 489 11.07 5.19 -3.20
C VAL A 489 12.04 5.68 -4.28
N VAL A 490 12.26 6.99 -4.39
CA VAL A 490 13.20 7.58 -5.35
C VAL A 490 14.59 7.69 -4.70
N SER A 491 15.58 6.96 -5.20
CA SER A 491 16.91 6.93 -4.60
C SER A 491 17.85 8.03 -5.13
N ALA A 492 18.64 8.58 -4.21
CA ALA A 492 19.85 9.36 -4.52
C ALA A 492 21.06 8.75 -3.82
N THR A 493 22.24 8.89 -4.41
CA THR A 493 23.51 8.48 -3.80
C THR A 493 24.41 9.68 -3.60
N VAL A 494 25.03 9.75 -2.43
CA VAL A 494 25.96 10.80 -2.01
C VAL A 494 27.35 10.18 -1.93
N THR A 495 28.20 10.51 -2.91
CA THR A 495 29.54 9.94 -3.07
C THR A 495 30.59 10.92 -2.57
N ASN A 496 31.40 10.51 -1.57
CA ASN A 496 32.60 11.23 -1.14
C ASN A 496 33.85 10.54 -1.64
N THR A 497 34.70 11.28 -2.32
CA THR A 497 36.06 10.84 -2.65
C THR A 497 37.02 11.33 -1.57
N ALA A 498 37.82 10.43 -1.00
CA ALA A 498 38.99 10.78 -0.20
C ALA A 498 40.26 10.43 -0.97
N GLU A 499 41.24 11.34 -0.99
CA GLU A 499 42.59 11.02 -1.45
C GLU A 499 43.48 10.73 -0.24
N ARG A 500 44.18 9.59 -0.28
CA ARG A 500 45.14 9.23 0.77
C ARG A 500 46.35 10.13 0.64
N THR A 501 46.75 10.73 1.75
CA THR A 501 47.82 11.73 1.75
C THR A 501 49.18 11.09 2.02
N GLU A 502 50.25 11.64 1.43
CA GLU A 502 51.58 11.03 1.45
C GLU A 502 52.67 11.95 2.02
N GLY A 503 53.74 11.36 2.57
CA GLY A 503 54.97 12.01 3.04
C GLY A 503 56.21 11.16 2.76
N THR A 504 57.39 11.56 3.25
CA THR A 504 58.65 10.78 3.04
C THR A 504 59.69 11.06 4.14
N PHE A 505 60.89 10.48 4.03
CA PHE A 505 61.97 10.58 5.01
C PHE A 505 63.35 10.77 4.36
N GLU A 506 64.31 11.30 5.10
CA GLU A 506 65.72 11.41 4.69
C GLU A 506 66.67 10.91 5.80
N VAL A 507 67.78 10.26 5.40
CA VAL A 507 68.78 9.72 6.32
C VAL A 507 70.11 10.46 6.17
N THR A 508 70.66 10.96 7.29
CA THR A 508 71.99 11.57 7.37
C THR A 508 72.95 10.68 8.16
N LYS A 509 74.17 10.46 7.66
CA LYS A 509 75.15 9.55 8.28
C LYS A 509 76.31 10.28 8.97
N THR A 510 76.61 9.87 10.20
CA THR A 510 77.81 10.22 10.97
C THR A 510 78.57 8.95 11.39
N VAL A 511 79.90 9.05 11.54
CA VAL A 511 80.75 7.97 12.09
C VAL A 511 81.67 8.53 13.18
N THR A 512 81.84 7.79 14.27
CA THR A 512 82.64 8.17 15.46
C THR A 512 83.30 6.93 16.09
N ASP A 513 84.31 7.13 16.95
CA ASP A 513 84.87 6.11 17.85
C ASP A 513 84.58 6.42 19.33
N GLY A 514 83.71 7.42 19.58
CA GLY A 514 83.39 7.89 20.92
C GLY A 514 84.45 8.79 21.55
N THR A 515 85.49 9.17 20.81
CA THR A 515 86.58 10.05 21.28
C THR A 515 86.73 11.30 20.41
N ASP A 516 87.52 12.27 20.90
CA ASP A 516 87.95 13.45 20.13
C ASP A 516 89.20 13.16 19.25
N ASP A 517 89.71 11.92 19.22
CA ASP A 517 90.89 11.57 18.43
C ASP A 517 90.52 11.42 16.93
N PRO A 518 91.46 11.69 16.00
CA PRO A 518 91.17 11.64 14.58
C PRO A 518 90.98 10.18 14.12
N LEU A 519 89.75 9.87 13.67
CA LEU A 519 89.40 8.59 13.06
C LEU A 519 90.40 8.14 11.98
N PRO A 520 90.59 6.82 11.80
CA PRO A 520 91.28 6.29 10.63
C PRO A 520 90.58 6.78 9.34
N PRO A 521 91.33 6.93 8.23
CA PRO A 521 90.76 7.39 6.97
C PRO A 521 89.69 6.43 6.48
N ALA A 522 88.56 6.98 6.02
CA ALA A 522 87.45 6.20 5.46
C ALA A 522 87.92 5.35 4.26
N PRO A 523 87.46 4.10 4.13
CA PRO A 523 87.53 3.42 2.84
C PRO A 523 86.66 4.17 1.82
N GLU A 524 87.01 4.10 0.52
CA GLU A 524 86.07 4.47 -0.54
C GLU A 524 84.93 3.44 -0.52
N ALA A 525 83.83 3.79 0.14
CA ALA A 525 82.70 2.90 0.39
C ALA A 525 81.38 3.67 0.22
N VAL A 526 80.38 2.93 -0.27
CA VAL A 526 78.97 3.26 -0.15
C VAL A 526 78.48 2.61 1.14
N ILE A 527 77.69 3.34 1.91
CA ILE A 527 77.00 2.80 3.08
C ILE A 527 75.54 2.64 2.68
N THR A 528 75.06 1.39 2.66
CA THR A 528 73.70 1.08 2.23
C THR A 528 72.80 0.96 3.45
N VAL A 529 71.84 1.88 3.57
CA VAL A 529 70.77 1.82 4.57
C VAL A 529 69.60 1.07 3.95
N GLY A 530 69.26 -0.09 4.50
CA GLY A 530 68.02 -0.78 4.15
C GLY A 530 66.83 -0.11 4.83
N TRP A 531 65.68 -0.07 4.18
CA TRP A 531 64.44 0.37 4.80
C TRP A 531 63.34 -0.63 4.50
N THR A 532 62.47 -0.82 5.49
CA THR A 532 61.18 -1.48 5.35
C THR A 532 60.12 -0.49 5.81
N ALA A 533 59.08 -0.31 5.03
CA ALA A 533 57.97 0.58 5.32
C ALA A 533 56.67 -0.23 5.22
N VAL A 534 55.94 -0.30 6.33
CA VAL A 534 54.63 -0.94 6.42
C VAL A 534 53.59 0.18 6.44
N ASP A 535 52.76 0.25 5.40
CA ASP A 535 51.66 1.22 5.39
C ASP A 535 50.55 0.79 6.36
N PRO A 536 49.58 1.67 6.70
CA PRO A 536 48.49 1.31 7.61
C PRO A 536 47.55 0.21 7.10
N ASP A 537 47.75 -0.30 5.88
CA ASP A 537 46.97 -1.39 5.27
C ASP A 537 47.79 -2.71 5.29
N ASP A 538 48.83 -2.78 6.12
CA ASP A 538 49.81 -3.87 6.28
C ASP A 538 50.61 -4.23 5.01
N ASN A 539 50.68 -3.35 3.99
CA ASN A 539 51.54 -3.60 2.83
C ASN A 539 53.00 -3.29 3.16
N GLU A 540 53.82 -4.35 3.22
CA GLU A 540 55.27 -4.21 3.34
C GLU A 540 55.91 -3.79 2.00
N SER A 541 56.58 -2.65 2.01
CA SER A 541 57.52 -2.22 0.97
C SER A 541 58.93 -2.14 1.53
N SER A 542 59.95 -2.39 0.70
CA SER A 542 61.34 -2.30 1.15
C SER A 542 62.29 -1.89 0.03
N GLY A 543 63.42 -1.30 0.43
CA GLY A 543 64.44 -0.80 -0.49
C GLY A 543 65.73 -0.42 0.21
N THR A 544 66.59 0.32 -0.50
CA THR A 544 67.92 0.70 -0.01
C THR A 544 68.27 2.14 -0.39
N ILE A 545 68.88 2.88 0.52
CA ILE A 545 69.44 4.22 0.31
C ILE A 545 70.97 4.10 0.36
N ASP A 546 71.63 4.45 -0.75
CA ASP A 546 73.09 4.39 -0.90
C ASP A 546 73.75 5.72 -0.51
N LEU A 547 74.27 5.80 0.72
CA LEU A 547 74.98 6.97 1.23
C LEU A 547 76.44 6.96 0.75
N VAL A 548 76.74 7.78 -0.24
CA VAL A 548 78.06 7.84 -0.90
C VAL A 548 78.97 8.86 -0.24
N SER A 549 80.19 8.45 0.13
CA SER A 549 81.26 9.34 0.61
C SER A 549 82.25 9.73 -0.50
N ASP A 550 82.88 10.92 -0.41
CA ASP A 550 83.94 11.37 -1.33
C ASP A 550 85.37 11.08 -0.83
N GLY A 551 85.50 10.17 0.14
CA GLY A 551 86.76 9.84 0.83
C GLY A 551 86.93 10.54 2.19
N ALA A 552 85.88 11.20 2.69
CA ALA A 552 85.75 11.70 4.06
C ALA A 552 84.52 11.07 4.76
N TRP A 553 84.51 11.07 6.10
CA TRP A 553 83.33 10.68 6.90
C TRP A 553 82.27 11.81 6.95
N ASP A 554 81.89 12.31 5.77
CA ASP A 554 80.93 13.41 5.57
C ASP A 554 79.95 12.96 4.47
N PHE A 555 78.71 12.72 4.86
CA PHE A 555 77.64 12.19 4.00
C PHE A 555 76.52 13.22 3.90
N GLN A 556 75.95 13.40 2.71
CA GLN A 556 74.75 14.21 2.55
C GLN A 556 73.51 13.42 2.93
N ALA A 557 72.46 14.11 3.41
CA ALA A 557 71.15 13.52 3.59
C ALA A 557 70.61 12.98 2.25
N GLN A 558 70.05 11.77 2.24
CA GLN A 558 69.38 11.18 1.08
C GLN A 558 68.07 10.51 1.53
N GLY A 559 67.01 10.67 0.75
CA GLY A 559 65.75 9.93 0.90
C GLY A 559 65.72 8.66 0.03
N PRO A 560 64.62 7.89 0.08
CA PRO A 560 64.40 6.76 -0.81
C PRO A 560 64.05 7.25 -2.22
N GLU A 561 64.67 6.65 -3.24
CA GLU A 561 64.42 6.92 -4.66
C GLU A 561 64.07 5.61 -5.41
N ASP A 562 63.29 5.72 -6.48
CA ASP A 562 62.99 4.61 -7.41
C ASP A 562 64.15 4.31 -8.39
N ASP A 563 64.00 3.24 -9.20
CA ASP A 563 64.98 2.82 -10.22
C ASP A 563 65.30 3.92 -11.28
N ASP A 564 64.44 4.93 -11.43
CA ASP A 564 64.59 6.06 -12.36
C ASP A 564 65.13 7.35 -11.66
N GLY A 565 65.29 7.34 -10.33
CA GLY A 565 65.78 8.45 -9.50
C GLY A 565 64.70 9.46 -9.10
N ASN A 566 63.45 9.04 -8.95
CA ASN A 566 62.37 9.86 -8.40
C ASN A 566 62.18 9.53 -6.90
N GLU A 567 61.89 10.55 -6.09
CA GLU A 567 61.60 10.40 -4.66
C GLU A 567 60.41 9.46 -4.42
N ILE A 568 60.56 8.51 -3.48
CA ILE A 568 59.48 7.62 -3.04
C ILE A 568 58.73 8.29 -1.88
N THR A 569 57.43 8.41 -2.05
CA THR A 569 56.47 8.85 -1.03
C THR A 569 55.71 7.65 -0.46
N PHE A 570 55.20 7.79 0.76
CA PHE A 570 54.45 6.77 1.49
C PHE A 570 53.20 7.39 2.12
N PRO A 571 52.10 6.65 2.30
CA PRO A 571 50.93 7.13 3.00
C PRO A 571 51.25 7.65 4.42
N VAL A 572 50.57 8.71 4.86
CA VAL A 572 50.60 9.13 6.26
C VAL A 572 50.08 7.99 7.15
N GLY A 573 50.75 7.76 8.27
CA GLY A 573 50.57 6.59 9.14
C GLY A 573 51.53 5.44 8.85
N THR A 574 52.26 5.44 7.73
CA THR A 574 53.27 4.41 7.42
C THR A 574 54.34 4.35 8.51
N GLU A 575 54.58 3.17 9.07
CA GLU A 575 55.70 2.89 9.95
C GLU A 575 56.93 2.47 9.12
N VAL A 576 57.99 3.26 9.22
CA VAL A 576 59.27 3.02 8.55
C VAL A 576 60.26 2.50 9.58
N THR A 577 60.82 1.33 9.34
CA THR A 577 61.95 0.76 10.08
C THR A 577 63.20 0.76 9.21
N LEU A 578 64.25 1.44 9.68
CA LEU A 578 65.55 1.50 9.04
C LEU A 578 66.50 0.43 9.58
N SER A 579 67.31 -0.11 8.69
CA SER A 579 68.35 -1.10 8.97
C SER A 579 69.65 -0.74 8.26
N GLU A 580 70.76 -1.29 8.72
CA GLU A 580 72.05 -1.12 8.05
C GLU A 580 72.66 -2.51 7.78
N PRO A 581 72.19 -3.21 6.71
CA PRO A 581 72.48 -4.62 6.51
C PRO A 581 73.93 -4.89 6.06
N ASP A 582 74.51 -3.99 5.27
CA ASP A 582 75.83 -4.15 4.68
C ASP A 582 76.76 -2.99 5.07
N LEU A 583 77.62 -3.24 6.07
CA LEU A 583 78.69 -2.33 6.45
C LEU A 583 80.02 -2.71 5.77
N PRO A 584 80.81 -1.73 5.29
CA PRO A 584 82.15 -2.01 4.78
C PRO A 584 83.06 -2.56 5.88
N ASP A 585 84.07 -3.35 5.49
CA ASP A 585 85.09 -3.90 6.40
C ASP A 585 85.60 -2.80 7.37
N PRO A 586 85.41 -2.96 8.70
CA PRO A 586 85.88 -1.98 9.66
C PRO A 586 87.42 -1.92 9.67
N PRO A 587 88.03 -0.78 10.07
CA PRO A 587 89.48 -0.66 10.19
C PRO A 587 90.10 -1.74 11.09
N GLU A 588 91.23 -2.33 10.67
CA GLU A 588 91.90 -3.44 11.37
C GLU A 588 92.09 -3.14 12.88
N GLY A 589 91.47 -3.98 13.73
CA GLY A 589 91.49 -3.83 15.20
C GLY A 589 90.22 -3.22 15.80
N TYR A 590 89.26 -2.80 14.97
CA TYR A 590 87.92 -2.41 15.35
C TYR A 590 86.90 -3.35 14.69
N THR A 591 85.72 -3.45 15.30
CA THR A 591 84.47 -3.67 14.56
C THR A 591 83.60 -2.43 14.66
N TRP A 592 82.51 -2.45 13.92
CA TRP A 592 81.37 -1.61 14.22
C TRP A 592 80.81 -1.98 15.60
N GLY A 593 80.47 -0.97 16.40
CA GLY A 593 79.53 -1.08 17.51
C GLY A 593 78.11 -0.87 17.01
N GLU A 594 77.15 -0.88 17.93
CA GLU A 594 75.75 -0.65 17.58
C GLU A 594 75.54 0.74 16.96
N PRO A 595 74.77 0.86 15.86
CA PRO A 595 74.36 2.14 15.31
C PRO A 595 73.36 2.83 16.26
N SER A 596 73.49 4.14 16.45
CA SER A 596 72.47 4.93 17.13
C SER A 596 71.71 5.81 16.15
N TRP A 597 70.39 5.79 16.25
CA TRP A 597 69.47 6.51 15.38
C TRP A 597 68.75 7.60 16.19
N SER A 598 68.48 8.76 15.58
CA SER A 598 67.72 9.85 16.19
C SER A 598 66.73 10.41 15.17
N PRO A 599 65.40 10.47 15.48
CA PRO A 599 64.78 10.17 16.77
C PRO A 599 64.73 8.68 17.13
N GLY A 600 64.83 7.78 16.16
CA GLY A 600 64.83 6.33 16.30
C GLY A 600 65.09 5.64 14.96
N ALA A 601 65.28 4.31 14.98
CA ALA A 601 65.39 3.51 13.75
C ALA A 601 64.01 3.25 13.14
N THR A 602 62.99 3.16 13.99
CA THR A 602 61.58 3.05 13.64
C THR A 602 60.87 4.36 13.93
N PHE A 603 60.05 4.84 12.99
CA PHE A 603 59.26 6.06 13.11
C PHE A 603 58.05 6.02 12.17
N THR A 604 57.02 6.79 12.51
CA THR A 604 55.82 6.95 11.66
C THR A 604 55.91 8.24 10.84
N ILE A 605 55.50 8.18 9.57
CA ILE A 605 55.29 9.39 8.74
C ILE A 605 53.97 10.02 9.18
N ASP A 606 54.02 11.13 9.93
CA ASP A 606 52.86 11.67 10.66
C ASP A 606 52.12 12.82 9.96
N ARG A 607 52.69 13.43 8.91
CA ARG A 607 52.10 14.52 8.10
C ARG A 607 52.64 14.55 6.66
N THR A 608 51.94 15.30 5.82
CA THR A 608 52.10 15.36 4.35
C THR A 608 53.15 16.37 3.87
N ASP A 609 53.42 17.41 4.67
CA ASP A 609 54.32 18.51 4.34
C ASP A 609 55.71 18.38 5.02
N GLN A 610 55.98 17.23 5.63
CA GLN A 610 57.15 16.98 6.48
C GLN A 610 57.99 15.80 5.96
N VAL A 611 59.25 16.08 5.61
CA VAL A 611 60.28 15.02 5.48
C VAL A 611 60.74 14.64 6.88
N VAL A 612 60.64 13.37 7.26
CA VAL A 612 61.18 12.87 8.53
C VAL A 612 62.70 12.73 8.40
N ALA A 613 63.44 13.64 9.02
CA ALA A 613 64.90 13.58 9.03
C ALA A 613 65.42 12.65 10.14
N VAL A 614 66.24 11.66 9.77
CA VAL A 614 66.84 10.67 10.68
C VAL A 614 68.36 10.77 10.66
N ASP A 615 68.95 11.00 11.84
CA ASP A 615 70.39 10.97 12.05
C ASP A 615 70.85 9.55 12.44
N LEU A 616 71.61 8.89 11.55
CA LEU A 616 72.28 7.61 11.77
C LEU A 616 73.74 7.84 12.17
N THR A 617 74.16 7.33 13.33
CA THR A 617 75.54 7.44 13.83
C THR A 617 76.14 6.07 14.13
N ASN A 618 77.28 5.73 13.52
CA ASN A 618 78.00 4.49 13.84
C ASN A 618 79.21 4.71 14.73
N LEU A 619 79.37 3.77 15.66
CA LEU A 619 80.52 3.68 16.56
C LEU A 619 81.55 2.65 16.04
N LEU A 620 82.84 2.92 16.23
CA LEU A 620 83.93 1.94 16.07
C LEU A 620 84.41 1.43 17.43
N VAL A 621 84.38 0.11 17.65
CA VAL A 621 84.60 -0.57 18.93
C VAL A 621 85.68 -1.67 18.81
N PRO A 622 86.69 -1.76 19.70
CA PRO A 622 87.66 -2.88 19.69
C PRO A 622 87.08 -4.20 20.23
N GLN A 623 87.44 -5.37 19.67
CA GLN A 623 86.77 -6.67 19.98
C GLN A 623 87.55 -7.71 20.79
N GLU A 624 86.78 -8.50 21.57
CA GLU A 624 87.04 -9.86 22.08
C GLU A 624 85.75 -10.74 21.89
N PRO A 625 85.81 -12.08 21.83
CA PRO A 625 84.68 -12.96 21.41
C PRO A 625 83.71 -13.43 22.53
N THR A 626 82.42 -13.63 22.20
CA THR A 626 81.28 -13.84 23.13
C THR A 626 80.24 -14.87 22.60
N ALA A 627 79.18 -15.17 23.37
CA ALA A 627 78.04 -16.03 23.00
C ALA A 627 76.69 -15.47 23.52
N SER A 628 75.54 -15.94 23.01
CA SER A 628 74.20 -15.46 23.42
C SER A 628 73.07 -16.48 23.20
N PHE A 629 71.86 -16.19 23.67
CA PHE A 629 70.61 -16.87 23.29
C PHE A 629 69.46 -15.87 23.18
N THR A 630 68.43 -16.20 22.41
CA THR A 630 67.19 -15.42 22.28
C THR A 630 66.02 -16.15 22.92
N VAL A 631 65.04 -15.39 23.42
CA VAL A 631 63.81 -15.90 24.03
C VAL A 631 62.62 -15.26 23.34
N THR A 632 61.82 -16.05 22.63
CA THR A 632 60.59 -15.64 21.93
C THR A 632 59.39 -16.13 22.72
N LYS A 633 58.46 -15.24 23.08
CA LYS A 633 57.22 -15.62 23.77
C LYS A 633 56.10 -15.89 22.77
N VAL A 634 55.45 -17.04 22.89
CA VAL A 634 54.23 -17.39 22.15
C VAL A 634 53.06 -17.45 23.14
N LEU A 635 51.94 -16.89 22.74
CA LEU A 635 50.70 -16.88 23.51
C LEU A 635 49.58 -17.50 22.66
N ASP A 636 48.88 -18.45 23.25
CA ASP A 636 47.73 -19.16 22.68
C ASP A 636 46.59 -19.06 23.71
N VAL A 637 45.59 -18.22 23.46
CA VAL A 637 44.51 -17.97 24.43
C VAL A 637 43.15 -17.83 23.75
N ASP A 638 42.18 -18.59 24.24
CA ASP A 638 40.81 -18.59 23.73
C ASP A 638 40.01 -17.39 24.26
N GLY A 639 40.37 -16.17 23.81
CA GLY A 639 39.62 -14.94 24.07
C GLY A 639 40.47 -13.75 24.56
N PRO A 640 39.87 -12.54 24.67
CA PRO A 640 40.55 -11.35 25.17
C PRO A 640 40.84 -11.45 26.68
N VAL A 641 41.94 -10.84 27.12
CA VAL A 641 42.44 -10.93 28.51
C VAL A 641 42.81 -9.55 29.04
N ASP A 642 42.10 -9.07 30.06
CA ASP A 642 42.39 -7.82 30.80
C ASP A 642 42.49 -8.09 32.32
N PRO A 643 43.50 -7.56 33.04
CA PRO A 643 44.69 -6.88 32.53
C PRO A 643 45.59 -7.84 31.74
N GLU A 644 46.22 -7.33 30.68
CA GLU A 644 47.12 -8.09 29.82
C GLU A 644 48.14 -8.91 30.64
N PRO A 645 48.34 -10.21 30.32
CA PRO A 645 49.24 -11.08 31.07
C PRO A 645 50.70 -10.71 30.78
N GLN A 646 51.46 -10.44 31.84
CA GLN A 646 52.88 -10.15 31.77
C GLN A 646 53.70 -11.43 31.97
N PHE A 647 54.58 -11.70 31.01
CA PHE A 647 55.44 -12.88 30.99
C PHE A 647 56.89 -12.52 31.33
N ALA A 648 57.63 -13.50 31.83
CA ALA A 648 59.05 -13.36 32.10
C ALA A 648 59.78 -14.67 31.89
N VAL A 649 61.08 -14.60 31.61
CA VAL A 649 62.00 -15.72 31.72
C VAL A 649 62.92 -15.50 32.91
N GLU A 650 63.13 -16.55 33.71
CA GLU A 650 64.12 -16.56 34.79
C GLU A 650 65.29 -17.44 34.39
N TYR A 651 66.52 -16.91 34.50
CA TYR A 651 67.73 -17.62 34.12
C TYR A 651 68.85 -17.52 35.17
N THR A 652 69.74 -18.51 35.17
CA THR A 652 70.95 -18.54 36.00
C THR A 652 72.08 -19.29 35.29
N PHE A 653 73.33 -18.95 35.63
CA PHE A 653 74.54 -19.68 35.22
C PHE A 653 75.14 -20.51 36.38
N ASP A 654 74.40 -20.66 37.50
CA ASP A 654 74.79 -21.48 38.64
C ASP A 654 74.25 -22.93 38.55
N PRO A 655 75.10 -23.95 38.71
CA PRO A 655 74.71 -25.35 38.55
C PRO A 655 73.76 -25.87 39.66
N PRO A 656 72.99 -26.96 39.40
CA PRO A 656 72.00 -27.48 40.33
C PRO A 656 72.54 -27.87 41.72
N GLY A 657 71.75 -27.61 42.76
CA GLY A 657 72.01 -28.03 44.14
C GLY A 657 72.86 -27.07 45.01
N GLY A 658 73.07 -25.83 44.56
CA GLY A 658 73.69 -24.75 45.34
C GLY A 658 72.73 -23.56 45.59
N PRO A 659 73.12 -22.57 46.41
CA PRO A 659 72.43 -21.28 46.41
C PRO A 659 72.69 -20.60 45.07
N ARG A 660 71.65 -20.50 44.25
CA ARG A 660 71.68 -19.87 42.91
C ARG A 660 71.35 -18.39 43.02
N GLU A 661 72.06 -17.57 42.27
CA GLU A 661 71.60 -16.22 41.93
C GLU A 661 70.94 -16.29 40.54
N SER A 662 69.67 -15.90 40.45
CA SER A 662 68.90 -15.89 39.22
C SER A 662 68.50 -14.47 38.84
N ARG A 663 68.25 -14.25 37.54
CA ARG A 663 67.74 -12.99 37.01
C ARG A 663 66.42 -13.25 36.30
N THR A 664 65.42 -12.47 36.64
CA THR A 664 64.15 -12.40 35.90
C THR A 664 64.27 -11.33 34.81
N ARG A 665 63.78 -11.64 33.61
CA ARG A 665 63.69 -10.74 32.47
C ARG A 665 62.27 -10.80 31.94
N GLU A 666 61.55 -9.69 31.99
CA GLU A 666 60.26 -9.53 31.32
C GLU A 666 60.42 -9.74 29.80
N ILE A 667 59.44 -10.41 29.19
CA ILE A 667 59.38 -10.71 27.75
C ILE A 667 57.97 -10.36 27.24
N GLY A 668 57.90 -9.62 26.13
CA GLY A 668 56.66 -9.38 25.40
C GLY A 668 56.32 -10.57 24.49
N VAL A 669 55.07 -10.70 24.07
CA VAL A 669 54.64 -11.68 23.06
C VAL A 669 55.23 -11.32 21.70
N GLY A 670 55.65 -12.32 20.91
CA GLY A 670 56.18 -12.13 19.55
C GLY A 670 57.67 -11.79 19.51
N ASP A 671 58.09 -10.66 20.10
CA ASP A 671 59.45 -10.15 19.92
C ASP A 671 60.55 -11.00 20.61
N PRO A 672 61.59 -11.46 19.88
CA PRO A 672 62.70 -12.21 20.48
C PRO A 672 63.59 -11.33 21.37
N VAL A 673 63.66 -11.64 22.66
CA VAL A 673 64.54 -10.97 23.63
C VAL A 673 65.91 -11.66 23.70
N THR A 674 66.97 -10.97 23.27
CA THR A 674 68.35 -11.48 23.38
C THR A 674 68.90 -11.39 24.81
N ILE A 675 69.63 -12.42 25.23
CA ILE A 675 70.41 -12.50 26.47
C ILE A 675 71.84 -12.94 26.11
N ASP A 676 72.78 -12.00 26.29
CA ASP A 676 74.18 -12.07 25.84
C ASP A 676 75.20 -11.79 26.97
N THR A 677 74.72 -11.49 28.17
CA THR A 677 75.51 -11.10 29.34
C THR A 677 75.26 -11.99 30.57
N LEU A 678 76.31 -12.16 31.37
CA LEU A 678 76.28 -12.80 32.69
C LEU A 678 75.54 -11.91 33.71
N LEU A 679 75.31 -12.45 34.91
CA LEU A 679 74.58 -11.77 35.99
C LEU A 679 75.25 -10.46 36.47
N ASP A 680 76.56 -10.31 36.26
CA ASP A 680 77.33 -9.10 36.57
C ASP A 680 77.48 -8.13 35.38
N GLY A 681 76.94 -8.46 34.21
CA GLY A 681 76.93 -7.63 33.00
C GLY A 681 78.13 -7.81 32.07
N GLU A 682 79.06 -8.72 32.37
CA GLU A 682 80.12 -9.12 31.43
C GLU A 682 79.53 -10.03 30.33
N PRO A 683 80.05 -10.01 29.08
CA PRO A 683 79.53 -10.87 28.01
C PRO A 683 79.66 -12.36 28.35
N ILE A 684 78.68 -13.18 27.93
CA ILE A 684 78.71 -14.63 28.17
C ILE A 684 79.90 -15.23 27.41
N PRO A 685 80.83 -15.92 28.10
CA PRO A 685 81.91 -16.63 27.43
C PRO A 685 81.37 -17.83 26.64
N ALA A 686 81.89 -18.04 25.43
CA ALA A 686 81.60 -19.24 24.65
C ALA A 686 81.92 -20.53 25.43
N GLY A 687 81.01 -21.51 25.36
CA GLY A 687 81.04 -22.76 26.12
C GLY A 687 80.38 -22.69 27.50
N SER A 688 79.52 -21.69 27.76
CA SER A 688 78.78 -21.55 29.03
C SER A 688 77.47 -22.35 29.02
N THR A 689 77.09 -22.92 30.16
CA THR A 689 75.74 -23.51 30.35
C THR A 689 74.84 -22.51 31.06
N VAL A 690 73.67 -22.23 30.51
CA VAL A 690 72.60 -21.46 31.16
C VAL A 690 71.45 -22.39 31.57
N TRP A 691 70.81 -22.10 32.69
CA TRP A 691 69.62 -22.77 33.18
C TRP A 691 68.45 -21.79 33.10
N VAL A 692 67.36 -22.16 32.42
CA VAL A 692 66.20 -21.29 32.13
C VAL A 692 64.88 -21.90 32.62
N ARG A 693 63.94 -21.07 33.07
CA ARG A 693 62.52 -21.44 33.31
C ARG A 693 61.62 -20.23 33.08
N GLU A 694 60.33 -20.47 32.92
CA GLU A 694 59.31 -19.43 33.05
C GLU A 694 58.63 -19.52 34.43
N PRO A 695 58.59 -18.45 35.24
CA PRO A 695 57.66 -18.34 36.36
C PRO A 695 56.22 -18.17 35.87
N ALA A 696 55.23 -18.47 36.70
CA ALA A 696 53.82 -18.22 36.36
C ALA A 696 53.58 -16.74 35.99
N PRO A 697 52.73 -16.44 34.99
CA PRO A 697 52.46 -15.08 34.54
C PRO A 697 51.83 -14.22 35.63
N THR A 698 51.92 -12.90 35.47
CA THR A 698 51.30 -11.92 36.37
C THR A 698 50.38 -10.99 35.60
N GLY A 699 49.16 -10.76 36.09
CA GLY A 699 48.05 -10.28 35.25
C GLY A 699 47.26 -11.47 34.69
N GLY A 700 46.33 -11.22 33.77
CA GLY A 700 45.42 -12.24 33.25
C GLY A 700 44.52 -12.84 34.34
N ASP A 701 43.98 -12.00 35.23
CA ASP A 701 43.09 -12.41 36.31
C ASP A 701 41.81 -13.05 35.71
N GLY A 702 41.57 -14.33 36.00
CA GLY A 702 40.42 -15.08 35.49
C GLY A 702 40.72 -16.07 34.35
N VAL A 703 41.94 -16.07 33.81
CA VAL A 703 42.37 -17.07 32.80
C VAL A 703 42.92 -18.32 33.48
N ASP A 704 42.46 -19.50 33.05
CA ASP A 704 43.02 -20.79 33.45
C ASP A 704 44.22 -21.13 32.55
N TRP A 705 45.43 -20.94 33.08
CA TRP A 705 46.70 -21.19 32.39
C TRP A 705 47.17 -22.65 32.50
N GLU A 706 47.62 -23.24 31.39
CA GLU A 706 48.39 -24.50 31.40
C GLU A 706 49.85 -24.29 31.86
N ASP A 707 50.58 -25.38 32.15
CA ASP A 707 52.02 -25.33 32.42
C ASP A 707 52.79 -24.88 31.16
N PRO A 708 53.73 -23.91 31.26
CA PRO A 708 54.42 -23.34 30.10
C PRO A 708 55.34 -24.34 29.39
N VAL A 709 55.33 -24.31 28.05
CA VAL A 709 56.15 -25.19 27.20
C VAL A 709 57.35 -24.42 26.66
N LEU A 710 58.55 -24.80 27.12
CA LEU A 710 59.83 -24.29 26.60
C LEU A 710 60.34 -25.20 25.48
N SER A 711 60.66 -24.61 24.32
CA SER A 711 61.01 -25.28 23.06
C SER A 711 62.32 -24.70 22.50
N VAL A 712 63.17 -25.54 21.90
CA VAL A 712 64.34 -25.12 21.11
C VAL A 712 64.24 -25.75 19.73
N ASP A 713 64.35 -24.94 18.69
CA ASP A 713 64.11 -25.34 17.29
C ASP A 713 62.77 -26.12 17.12
N GLY A 714 61.71 -25.70 17.82
CA GLY A 714 60.39 -26.36 17.83
C GLY A 714 60.35 -27.71 18.56
N THR A 715 61.40 -28.06 19.32
CA THR A 715 61.48 -29.30 20.12
C THR A 715 61.32 -28.97 21.60
N PRO A 716 60.24 -29.42 22.29
CA PRO A 716 60.05 -29.18 23.71
C PRO A 716 61.16 -29.78 24.57
N LEU A 717 61.57 -29.05 25.61
CA LEU A 717 62.51 -29.49 26.63
C LEU A 717 61.80 -30.39 27.66
N THR A 718 62.37 -31.53 28.04
CA THR A 718 61.64 -32.58 28.78
C THR A 718 62.29 -33.11 30.07
N ASP A 719 63.40 -32.51 30.53
CA ASP A 719 64.09 -32.88 31.78
C ASP A 719 64.51 -31.60 32.54
N PRO A 720 63.59 -30.93 33.26
CA PRO A 720 63.95 -29.85 34.17
C PRO A 720 64.60 -30.40 35.45
N ASP A 721 65.33 -29.55 36.17
CA ASP A 721 65.88 -29.90 37.49
C ASP A 721 64.84 -29.79 38.63
N GLU A 722 65.29 -30.00 39.88
CA GLU A 722 64.42 -29.98 41.06
C GLU A 722 63.80 -28.61 41.39
N ASP A 723 64.33 -27.53 40.81
CA ASP A 723 63.80 -26.16 40.90
C ASP A 723 63.00 -25.76 39.63
N GLY A 724 62.85 -26.66 38.65
CA GLY A 724 62.11 -26.40 37.41
C GLY A 724 62.92 -25.76 36.27
N PHE A 725 64.25 -25.68 36.38
CA PHE A 725 65.09 -25.09 35.33
C PHE A 725 65.60 -26.12 34.32
N TYR A 726 65.57 -25.76 33.03
CA TYR A 726 66.11 -26.53 31.91
C TYR A 726 67.51 -26.04 31.51
N PRO A 727 68.50 -26.94 31.28
CA PRO A 727 69.84 -26.56 30.84
C PRO A 727 69.94 -26.33 29.31
N LEU A 728 70.69 -25.30 28.91
CA LEU A 728 71.10 -25.00 27.53
C LEU A 728 72.63 -24.79 27.47
N GLU A 729 73.32 -25.38 26.49
CA GLU A 729 74.77 -25.24 26.29
C GLU A 729 75.06 -24.22 25.17
N LEU A 730 75.74 -23.10 25.48
CA LEU A 730 75.98 -21.97 24.57
C LEU A 730 77.38 -22.07 23.93
N ASP A 731 77.45 -22.59 22.71
CA ASP A 731 78.70 -22.79 21.96
C ASP A 731 79.23 -21.51 21.26
N GLU A 732 80.50 -21.54 20.83
CA GLU A 732 81.20 -20.40 20.20
C GLU A 732 80.53 -19.98 18.87
N GLY A 733 80.03 -18.74 18.82
CA GLY A 733 79.36 -18.18 17.64
C GLY A 733 77.96 -18.76 17.35
N GLN A 734 77.34 -19.42 18.32
CA GLN A 734 75.97 -19.91 18.23
C GLN A 734 75.04 -19.08 19.11
N THR A 735 73.90 -18.66 18.54
CA THR A 735 72.75 -18.13 19.29
C THR A 735 71.69 -19.23 19.33
N ILE A 736 71.28 -19.66 20.53
CA ILE A 736 70.14 -20.59 20.68
C ILE A 736 68.84 -19.78 20.65
N ALA A 737 67.87 -20.20 19.83
CA ALA A 737 66.50 -19.67 19.88
C ALA A 737 65.65 -20.53 20.83
N LEU A 738 65.29 -19.96 21.97
CA LEU A 738 64.33 -20.51 22.93
C LEU A 738 62.95 -19.92 22.65
N GLU A 739 61.96 -20.78 22.45
CA GLU A 739 60.56 -20.42 22.32
C GLU A 739 59.84 -20.81 23.62
N VAL A 740 58.91 -19.97 24.07
CA VAL A 740 58.24 -20.13 25.36
C VAL A 740 56.73 -19.92 25.18
N THR A 741 55.97 -21.02 25.11
CA THR A 741 54.53 -21.01 24.82
C THR A 741 53.70 -21.09 26.10
N ASN A 742 52.77 -20.16 26.29
CA ASN A 742 51.65 -20.29 27.23
C ASN A 742 50.36 -20.60 26.48
N VAL A 743 49.60 -21.56 27.00
CA VAL A 743 48.21 -21.83 26.62
C VAL A 743 47.31 -21.37 27.77
N GLY A 744 46.23 -20.64 27.48
CA GLY A 744 45.24 -20.21 28.46
C GLY A 744 43.81 -20.32 27.94
N HIS A 745 42.86 -20.58 28.84
CA HIS A 745 41.44 -20.59 28.51
C HIS A 745 40.70 -19.53 29.32
N VAL A 746 39.86 -18.72 28.66
CA VAL A 746 38.97 -17.76 29.31
C VAL A 746 37.65 -18.46 29.64
N PRO A 747 37.24 -18.57 30.92
CA PRO A 747 35.92 -19.07 31.28
C PRO A 747 34.82 -18.14 30.75
N ALA A 748 33.83 -18.71 30.07
CA ALA A 748 32.73 -17.98 29.45
C ALA A 748 31.38 -18.70 29.66
N GLY A 749 30.30 -17.96 29.47
CA GLY A 749 28.92 -18.46 29.51
C GLY A 749 27.98 -17.49 28.80
N SER A 750 26.67 -17.72 28.85
CA SER A 750 25.71 -16.89 28.11
C SER A 750 24.35 -16.80 28.80
N PHE A 751 23.34 -16.29 28.12
CA PHE A 751 21.97 -16.21 28.61
C PHE A 751 20.93 -16.53 27.52
N THR A 752 19.71 -16.82 27.96
CA THR A 752 18.55 -17.00 27.09
C THR A 752 17.35 -16.24 27.65
N LEU A 753 16.61 -15.61 26.76
CA LEU A 753 15.38 -14.89 27.00
C LEU A 753 14.22 -15.76 26.51
N ALA A 754 13.11 -15.80 27.25
CA ALA A 754 11.89 -16.49 26.84
C ALA A 754 10.66 -15.63 27.14
N LYS A 755 9.74 -15.52 26.18
CA LYS A 755 8.49 -14.78 26.36
C LYS A 755 7.48 -15.57 27.17
N GLU A 756 6.66 -14.87 27.94
CA GLU A 756 5.41 -15.40 28.50
C GLU A 756 4.30 -14.37 28.25
N LEU A 757 3.11 -14.84 27.86
CA LEU A 757 1.90 -14.02 27.80
C LEU A 757 0.93 -14.47 28.91
N ASP A 758 0.52 -13.54 29.77
CA ASP A 758 -0.46 -13.76 30.84
C ASP A 758 -1.78 -13.04 30.49
N GLY A 759 -2.87 -13.80 30.37
CA GLY A 759 -4.21 -13.27 30.08
C GLY A 759 -4.85 -13.81 28.79
N PRO A 760 -4.30 -13.54 27.59
CA PRO A 760 -4.87 -13.99 26.32
C PRO A 760 -4.95 -15.53 26.23
N ALA A 761 -5.97 -16.07 25.57
CA ALA A 761 -5.97 -17.50 25.25
C ALA A 761 -4.99 -17.77 24.09
N ALA A 762 -4.42 -18.98 24.04
CA ALA A 762 -3.45 -19.34 23.00
C ALA A 762 -4.06 -19.33 21.57
N GLU A 763 -5.38 -19.37 21.46
CA GLU A 763 -6.15 -19.23 20.21
C GLU A 763 -6.50 -17.77 19.84
N ASP A 764 -6.25 -16.80 20.72
CA ASP A 764 -6.42 -15.36 20.43
C ASP A 764 -5.11 -14.72 19.94
N VAL A 765 -3.95 -15.33 20.22
CA VAL A 765 -2.61 -14.79 19.90
C VAL A 765 -2.34 -14.88 18.39
N PRO A 766 -2.03 -13.77 17.69
CA PRO A 766 -1.73 -13.81 16.26
C PRO A 766 -0.50 -14.65 15.89
N ASP A 767 -0.64 -15.44 14.82
CA ASP A 767 0.47 -16.15 14.18
C ASP A 767 1.54 -15.16 13.71
N GLY A 768 2.80 -15.39 14.09
CA GLY A 768 3.94 -14.56 13.70
C GLY A 768 4.21 -13.33 14.58
N LEU A 769 3.42 -13.09 15.63
CA LEU A 769 3.72 -12.07 16.64
C LEU A 769 5.09 -12.29 17.29
N THR A 770 5.94 -11.26 17.35
CA THR A 770 7.22 -11.28 18.09
C THR A 770 7.34 -10.06 19.01
N PHE A 771 8.31 -10.10 19.93
CA PHE A 771 8.63 -9.02 20.86
C PHE A 771 10.14 -8.82 20.91
N GLY A 772 10.60 -7.62 20.57
CA GLY A 772 12.00 -7.24 20.67
C GLY A 772 12.40 -6.91 22.10
N VAL A 773 13.48 -7.53 22.58
CA VAL A 773 14.07 -7.25 23.89
C VAL A 773 15.51 -6.78 23.72
N GLY A 774 15.76 -5.53 24.06
CA GLY A 774 17.09 -4.95 24.16
C GLY A 774 17.83 -5.49 25.39
N TRP A 775 19.14 -5.69 25.24
CA TRP A 775 20.03 -6.07 26.33
C TRP A 775 21.32 -5.26 26.28
N THR A 776 21.84 -4.92 27.46
CA THR A 776 23.13 -4.25 27.66
C THR A 776 23.99 -5.14 28.55
N ALA A 777 25.10 -5.63 28.01
CA ALA A 777 26.08 -6.46 28.70
C ALA A 777 27.29 -5.62 29.12
N ALA A 778 27.49 -5.44 30.43
CA ALA A 778 28.64 -4.76 31.02
C ALA A 778 29.70 -5.77 31.45
N TYR A 779 30.87 -5.71 30.82
CA TYR A 779 31.99 -6.61 31.07
C TYR A 779 32.75 -6.26 32.37
N PRO A 780 33.54 -7.19 32.94
CA PRO A 780 34.29 -6.95 34.17
C PRO A 780 35.32 -5.80 34.12
N ASP A 781 35.81 -5.44 32.93
CA ASP A 781 36.72 -4.32 32.68
C ASP A 781 36.00 -2.94 32.70
N GLY A 782 34.67 -2.93 32.64
CA GLY A 782 33.82 -1.75 32.60
C GLY A 782 33.41 -1.28 31.20
N THR A 783 33.75 -2.03 30.14
CA THR A 783 33.21 -1.83 28.78
C THR A 783 31.78 -2.40 28.67
N THR A 784 31.05 -2.03 27.61
CA THR A 784 29.66 -2.44 27.38
C THR A 784 29.39 -2.78 25.92
N THR A 785 28.67 -3.87 25.68
CA THR A 785 28.06 -4.20 24.37
C THR A 785 26.54 -4.25 24.52
N GLU A 786 25.82 -3.83 23.48
CA GLU A 786 24.36 -3.83 23.43
C GLU A 786 23.88 -4.65 22.23
N GLY A 787 22.65 -5.14 22.30
CA GLY A 787 22.00 -5.85 21.20
C GLY A 787 20.53 -6.10 21.48
N THR A 788 19.86 -6.77 20.54
CA THR A 788 18.44 -7.10 20.64
C THR A 788 18.22 -8.59 20.42
N THR A 789 17.15 -9.13 21.01
CA THR A 789 16.70 -10.51 20.78
C THR A 789 15.19 -10.50 20.55
N GLU A 790 14.77 -11.00 19.39
CA GLU A 790 13.36 -11.23 19.07
C GLU A 790 12.82 -12.47 19.76
N LEU A 791 11.70 -12.34 20.47
CA LEU A 791 11.07 -13.43 21.23
C LEU A 791 9.71 -13.79 20.67
N SER A 792 9.47 -15.09 20.51
CA SER A 792 8.16 -15.65 20.17
C SER A 792 7.31 -15.87 21.44
N PRO A 793 5.99 -15.59 21.41
CA PRO A 793 5.07 -15.79 22.53
C PRO A 793 4.86 -17.25 22.93
N ASP A 794 5.32 -18.22 22.12
CA ASP A 794 5.27 -19.66 22.45
C ASP A 794 6.21 -20.08 23.60
N GLY A 795 7.05 -19.15 24.07
CA GLY A 795 8.01 -19.38 25.14
C GLY A 795 9.26 -20.16 24.73
N THR A 796 9.51 -20.31 23.42
CA THR A 796 10.79 -20.84 22.91
C THR A 796 11.93 -19.89 23.32
N PRO A 797 12.94 -20.36 24.07
CA PRO A 797 14.04 -19.50 24.49
C PRO A 797 14.96 -19.14 23.31
N ALA A 798 15.30 -17.85 23.19
CA ALA A 798 16.30 -17.33 22.26
C ALA A 798 17.50 -16.78 23.04
N GLY A 799 18.70 -16.93 22.49
CA GLY A 799 19.93 -16.34 23.03
C GLY A 799 20.39 -15.14 22.20
N PRO A 800 21.37 -14.36 22.69
CA PRO A 800 22.02 -13.34 21.90
C PRO A 800 22.88 -13.99 20.79
N THR A 801 22.87 -13.39 19.60
CA THR A 801 23.69 -13.80 18.45
C THR A 801 24.41 -12.59 17.87
N ASP A 802 25.49 -12.84 17.13
CA ASP A 802 26.15 -11.83 16.31
C ASP A 802 25.40 -11.56 14.99
N ALA A 803 25.99 -10.73 14.13
CA ALA A 803 25.43 -10.35 12.83
C ALA A 803 25.36 -11.50 11.81
N ASP A 804 26.18 -12.55 11.97
CA ASP A 804 26.16 -13.77 11.15
C ASP A 804 25.17 -14.83 11.72
N GLY A 805 24.63 -14.59 12.91
CA GLY A 805 23.70 -15.46 13.61
C GLY A 805 24.36 -16.57 14.44
N GLU A 806 25.67 -16.46 14.72
CA GLU A 806 26.36 -17.36 15.65
C GLU A 806 26.10 -16.91 17.10
N ALA A 807 26.11 -17.85 18.05
CA ALA A 807 25.73 -17.59 19.43
C ALA A 807 26.82 -16.83 20.19
N LEU A 808 26.44 -15.77 20.91
CA LEU A 808 27.38 -14.97 21.71
C LEU A 808 27.60 -15.58 23.10
N ASP A 809 28.87 -15.81 23.43
CA ASP A 809 29.37 -16.11 24.77
C ASP A 809 30.02 -14.86 25.39
N PHE A 810 29.90 -14.70 26.71
CA PHE A 810 30.39 -13.57 27.48
C PHE A 810 31.37 -14.05 28.56
N PRO A 811 32.43 -13.29 28.87
CA PRO A 811 33.32 -13.57 30.00
C PRO A 811 32.57 -13.69 31.33
N VAL A 812 33.02 -14.60 32.19
CA VAL A 812 32.44 -14.80 33.53
C VAL A 812 32.50 -13.51 34.35
N GLY A 813 31.38 -13.15 34.99
CA GLY A 813 31.23 -11.89 35.73
C GLY A 813 30.61 -10.75 34.95
N THR A 814 30.42 -10.88 33.63
CA THR A 814 29.64 -9.93 32.81
C THR A 814 28.23 -9.78 33.40
N THR A 815 27.77 -8.54 33.59
CA THR A 815 26.43 -8.24 34.13
C THR A 815 25.54 -7.76 32.99
N VAL A 816 24.35 -8.35 32.83
CA VAL A 816 23.44 -8.02 31.73
C VAL A 816 22.12 -7.48 32.26
N THR A 817 21.69 -6.33 31.74
CA THR A 817 20.38 -5.71 31.98
C THR A 817 19.51 -5.76 30.73
N PHE A 818 18.19 -5.73 30.90
CA PHE A 818 17.22 -5.92 29.82
C PHE A 818 16.16 -4.82 29.80
N ASP A 819 15.70 -4.45 28.61
CA ASP A 819 14.60 -3.53 28.34
C ASP A 819 13.73 -4.10 27.22
N GLU A 820 12.41 -4.09 27.37
CA GLU A 820 11.50 -4.59 26.33
C GLU A 820 10.99 -3.42 25.48
N ALA A 821 10.98 -3.59 24.16
CA ALA A 821 10.49 -2.58 23.22
C ALA A 821 9.00 -2.28 23.44
N ASP A 822 8.53 -1.17 22.86
CA ASP A 822 7.11 -0.81 22.91
C ASP A 822 6.22 -1.93 22.36
N LEU A 823 5.11 -2.18 23.06
CA LEU A 823 4.20 -3.27 22.71
C LEU A 823 3.37 -2.92 21.46
N PRO A 824 3.08 -3.91 20.59
CA PRO A 824 2.34 -3.67 19.37
C PRO A 824 0.89 -3.27 19.66
N ASP A 825 0.42 -2.22 18.99
CA ASP A 825 -0.98 -1.80 19.05
C ASP A 825 -1.85 -2.78 18.23
N LEU A 826 -2.72 -3.52 18.91
CA LEU A 826 -3.57 -4.56 18.32
C LEU A 826 -5.03 -4.28 18.67
N PRO A 827 -5.96 -4.24 17.69
CA PRO A 827 -7.38 -3.96 17.96
C PRO A 827 -7.96 -4.89 19.03
N GLY A 828 -8.61 -4.32 20.05
CA GLY A 828 -9.16 -5.06 21.18
C GLY A 828 -8.16 -5.62 22.18
N TRP A 829 -6.86 -5.29 22.13
CA TRP A 829 -5.87 -5.71 23.14
C TRP A 829 -5.53 -4.56 24.10
N ASP A 830 -5.89 -4.71 25.38
CA ASP A 830 -5.42 -3.84 26.46
C ASP A 830 -4.17 -4.45 27.12
N TRP A 831 -2.99 -3.90 26.83
CA TRP A 831 -1.71 -4.36 27.36
C TRP A 831 -1.42 -3.82 28.77
N GLY A 832 -1.09 -4.71 29.68
CA GLY A 832 -0.50 -4.38 30.97
C GLY A 832 1.00 -4.10 30.87
N THR A 833 1.58 -3.53 31.93
CA THR A 833 3.02 -3.23 32.00
C THR A 833 3.87 -4.51 31.88
N PRO A 834 4.86 -4.57 30.96
CA PRO A 834 5.82 -5.67 30.88
C PRO A 834 6.57 -5.93 32.20
N THR A 835 6.99 -7.18 32.40
CA THR A 835 7.83 -7.57 33.55
C THR A 835 8.94 -8.54 33.15
N ILE A 836 10.19 -8.15 33.41
CA ILE A 836 11.37 -8.97 33.13
C ILE A 836 11.90 -9.58 34.44
N THR A 837 12.05 -10.90 34.49
CA THR A 837 12.47 -11.63 35.69
C THR A 837 13.56 -12.67 35.38
N PRO A 838 14.77 -12.55 35.97
CA PRO A 838 15.30 -11.36 36.65
C PRO A 838 15.60 -10.22 35.66
N SER A 839 15.46 -8.97 36.10
CA SER A 839 15.78 -7.78 35.27
C SER A 839 17.28 -7.52 35.10
N GLU A 840 18.13 -8.25 35.82
CA GLU A 840 19.59 -8.19 35.78
C GLU A 840 20.15 -9.59 36.09
N ILE A 841 21.17 -10.02 35.36
CA ILE A 841 21.91 -11.27 35.60
C ILE A 841 23.42 -11.02 35.66
N THR A 842 24.15 -12.01 36.18
CA THR A 842 25.62 -12.10 36.04
C THR A 842 25.97 -13.45 35.41
N VAL A 843 26.81 -13.44 34.38
CA VAL A 843 27.21 -14.63 33.61
C VAL A 843 28.17 -15.51 34.42
N GLY A 844 27.93 -16.82 34.41
CA GLY A 844 28.68 -17.85 35.14
C GLY A 844 29.42 -18.82 34.22
N ASP A 845 30.44 -19.50 34.77
CA ASP A 845 31.35 -20.40 34.03
C ASP A 845 30.61 -21.62 33.45
N GLY A 846 30.52 -21.70 32.12
CA GLY A 846 29.77 -22.72 31.41
C GLY A 846 28.27 -22.74 31.72
N GLU A 847 27.74 -21.66 32.29
CA GLU A 847 26.32 -21.52 32.64
C GLU A 847 25.57 -20.70 31.58
N THR A 848 24.37 -21.15 31.23
CA THR A 848 23.41 -20.35 30.46
C THR A 848 22.32 -19.87 31.42
N ALA A 849 22.31 -18.58 31.74
CA ALA A 849 21.24 -17.99 32.54
C ALA A 849 19.91 -17.98 31.76
N GLN A 850 18.78 -18.04 32.45
CA GLN A 850 17.46 -17.90 31.83
C GLN A 850 16.72 -16.70 32.42
N VAL A 851 16.16 -15.88 31.54
CA VAL A 851 15.37 -14.70 31.85
C VAL A 851 13.99 -14.84 31.19
N THR A 852 12.94 -14.58 31.95
CA THR A 852 11.55 -14.61 31.46
C THR A 852 11.03 -13.19 31.30
N VAL A 853 10.40 -12.94 30.16
CA VAL A 853 9.90 -11.64 29.74
C VAL A 853 8.37 -11.75 29.61
N THR A 854 7.65 -11.41 30.68
CA THR A 854 6.20 -11.63 30.79
C THR A 854 5.42 -10.36 30.45
N ASN A 855 4.62 -10.40 29.38
CA ASN A 855 3.58 -9.40 29.10
C ASN A 855 2.25 -9.89 29.62
N SER A 856 1.41 -8.94 30.04
CA SER A 856 0.01 -9.22 30.34
C SER A 856 -0.89 -8.48 29.37
N ALA A 857 -1.99 -9.09 28.97
CA ALA A 857 -2.99 -8.44 28.12
C ALA A 857 -4.40 -8.97 28.42
N THR A 858 -5.41 -8.16 28.11
CA THR A 858 -6.79 -8.64 27.97
C THR A 858 -7.28 -8.39 26.56
N VAL A 859 -7.83 -9.42 25.93
CA VAL A 859 -8.44 -9.36 24.60
C VAL A 859 -9.94 -9.12 24.77
N GLU A 860 -10.49 -8.14 24.05
CA GLU A 860 -11.93 -7.95 23.92
C GLU A 860 -12.51 -8.90 22.86
N HIS A 861 -13.65 -9.50 23.18
CA HIS A 861 -14.38 -10.40 22.30
C HIS A 861 -15.78 -9.86 22.01
N GLY A 862 -16.25 -10.09 20.79
CA GLY A 862 -17.61 -9.82 20.34
C GLY A 862 -18.22 -11.00 19.58
N THR A 863 -19.43 -10.83 19.06
CA THR A 863 -20.08 -11.84 18.20
C THR A 863 -20.99 -11.19 17.18
N PHE A 864 -21.66 -11.99 16.36
CA PHE A 864 -22.65 -11.54 15.40
C PHE A 864 -23.94 -12.38 15.45
N GLU A 865 -25.05 -11.78 15.07
CA GLU A 865 -26.35 -12.46 14.91
C GLU A 865 -26.95 -12.17 13.52
N VAL A 866 -27.71 -13.12 12.99
CA VAL A 866 -28.44 -13.01 11.72
C VAL A 866 -29.95 -13.06 11.98
N SER A 867 -30.69 -12.07 11.48
CA SER A 867 -32.15 -12.01 11.52
C SER A 867 -32.75 -12.24 10.14
N LYS A 868 -33.88 -12.95 10.06
CA LYS A 868 -34.60 -13.16 8.80
C LYS A 868 -35.69 -12.11 8.59
N ALA A 869 -35.74 -11.53 7.40
CA ALA A 869 -36.90 -10.79 6.91
C ALA A 869 -37.54 -11.55 5.73
N LEU A 870 -38.85 -11.37 5.56
CA LEU A 870 -39.63 -11.91 4.44
C LEU A 870 -40.48 -10.81 3.83
N GLU A 871 -40.50 -10.77 2.50
CA GLU A 871 -41.30 -9.84 1.71
C GLU A 871 -42.11 -10.58 0.64
N GLY A 872 -43.18 -9.95 0.15
CA GLY A 872 -44.08 -10.50 -0.87
C GLY A 872 -44.99 -11.64 -0.39
N ALA A 873 -44.48 -12.55 0.46
CA ALA A 873 -45.26 -13.57 1.16
C ALA A 873 -45.52 -13.18 2.63
N ASP A 874 -46.68 -13.55 3.17
CA ASP A 874 -46.92 -13.53 4.61
C ASP A 874 -46.07 -14.64 5.27
N PRO A 875 -45.31 -14.37 6.36
CA PRO A 875 -44.54 -15.39 7.07
C PRO A 875 -45.36 -16.61 7.51
N GLY A 876 -46.69 -16.47 7.68
CA GLY A 876 -47.59 -17.57 7.99
C GLY A 876 -47.90 -18.52 6.81
N ASP A 877 -47.60 -18.11 5.58
CA ASP A 877 -47.78 -18.91 4.35
C ASP A 877 -46.47 -19.59 3.89
N VAL A 878 -45.31 -19.24 4.48
CA VAL A 878 -44.03 -19.92 4.28
C VAL A 878 -43.93 -21.13 5.21
N SER A 879 -43.64 -22.31 4.66
CA SER A 879 -43.64 -23.57 5.43
C SER A 879 -42.29 -23.98 6.04
N ALA A 880 -41.24 -23.17 5.84
CA ALA A 880 -39.94 -23.33 6.49
C ALA A 880 -39.94 -22.75 7.92
N GLU A 881 -39.29 -23.45 8.86
CA GLU A 881 -39.10 -22.92 10.24
C GLU A 881 -37.87 -21.98 10.34
N GLY A 882 -36.95 -22.04 9.37
CA GLY A 882 -35.81 -21.14 9.20
C GLY A 882 -35.04 -21.42 7.90
N PHE A 883 -34.03 -20.60 7.61
CA PHE A 883 -33.18 -20.66 6.42
C PHE A 883 -31.71 -20.87 6.82
N GLU A 884 -30.94 -21.60 6.01
CA GLU A 884 -29.54 -21.92 6.31
C GLU A 884 -28.61 -20.78 5.80
N VAL A 885 -27.89 -20.16 6.72
CA VAL A 885 -26.89 -19.13 6.43
C VAL A 885 -25.50 -19.69 6.72
N ASP A 886 -24.72 -19.90 5.67
CA ASP A 886 -23.31 -20.21 5.76
C ASP A 886 -22.55 -18.95 6.18
N TRP A 887 -21.54 -19.08 7.03
CA TRP A 887 -20.70 -17.97 7.46
C TRP A 887 -19.22 -18.37 7.52
N THR A 888 -18.34 -17.39 7.30
CA THR A 888 -16.90 -17.50 7.47
C THR A 888 -16.41 -16.31 8.28
N ALA A 889 -15.74 -16.58 9.40
CA ALA A 889 -15.07 -15.57 10.21
C ALA A 889 -13.56 -15.67 9.98
N THR A 890 -12.94 -14.58 9.54
CA THR A 890 -11.50 -14.39 9.42
C THR A 890 -11.01 -13.62 10.65
N LEU A 891 -10.20 -14.25 11.48
CA LEU A 891 -9.64 -13.65 12.69
C LEU A 891 -8.51 -12.66 12.33
N PRO A 892 -8.06 -11.79 13.27
CA PRO A 892 -6.97 -10.84 13.02
C PRO A 892 -5.63 -11.47 12.57
N ASP A 893 -5.42 -12.76 12.84
CA ASP A 893 -4.26 -13.55 12.41
C ASP A 893 -4.38 -14.09 10.97
N GLY A 894 -5.50 -13.82 10.29
CA GLY A 894 -5.83 -14.35 8.97
C GLY A 894 -6.31 -15.80 8.97
N SER A 895 -6.41 -16.46 10.14
CA SER A 895 -7.03 -17.78 10.25
C SER A 895 -8.54 -17.68 10.02
N THR A 896 -9.14 -18.78 9.54
CA THR A 896 -10.57 -18.80 9.21
C THR A 896 -11.32 -19.91 9.95
N THR A 897 -12.54 -19.59 10.38
CA THR A 897 -13.52 -20.54 10.91
C THR A 897 -14.82 -20.40 10.14
N ASP A 898 -15.36 -21.52 9.64
CA ASP A 898 -16.67 -21.60 9.00
C ASP A 898 -17.76 -22.18 9.92
N GLY A 899 -19.02 -21.95 9.53
CA GLY A 899 -20.18 -22.61 10.13
C GLY A 899 -21.50 -22.29 9.43
N VAL A 900 -22.60 -22.76 10.02
CA VAL A 900 -23.96 -22.54 9.51
C VAL A 900 -24.86 -22.05 10.66
N ILE A 901 -25.62 -21.00 10.41
CA ILE A 901 -26.67 -20.46 11.27
C ILE A 901 -28.03 -20.82 10.67
N GLN A 902 -29.03 -21.08 11.52
CA GLN A 902 -30.42 -21.22 11.11
C GLN A 902 -31.12 -19.90 11.39
N ALA A 903 -31.32 -19.06 10.38
CA ALA A 903 -32.04 -17.80 10.47
C ALA A 903 -33.55 -18.09 10.60
N PRO A 904 -34.19 -17.90 11.78
CA PRO A 904 -35.58 -18.29 12.02
C PRO A 904 -36.57 -17.47 11.19
N THR A 905 -37.58 -18.12 10.62
CA THR A 905 -38.59 -17.46 9.75
C THR A 905 -39.45 -16.40 10.47
N ASP A 906 -39.44 -16.39 11.81
CA ASP A 906 -40.14 -15.39 12.63
C ASP A 906 -39.35 -14.09 12.86
N GLY A 907 -38.14 -13.99 12.30
CA GLY A 907 -37.26 -12.82 12.41
C GLY A 907 -36.57 -12.67 13.76
N SER A 908 -36.61 -13.68 14.64
CA SER A 908 -35.75 -13.69 15.82
C SER A 908 -34.27 -13.84 15.44
N PRO A 909 -33.34 -13.10 16.06
CA PRO A 909 -31.93 -13.20 15.71
C PRO A 909 -31.33 -14.56 16.14
N ALA A 910 -30.40 -15.06 15.34
CA ALA A 910 -29.61 -16.25 15.63
C ALA A 910 -28.12 -16.02 15.33
N GLY A 911 -27.26 -16.22 16.33
CA GLY A 911 -25.79 -16.16 16.19
C GLY A 911 -25.11 -17.53 16.14
N PRO A 912 -23.79 -17.58 15.93
CA PRO A 912 -23.01 -18.83 15.86
C PRO A 912 -22.80 -19.51 17.23
N GLY A 913 -23.25 -18.89 18.32
CA GLY A 913 -23.14 -19.44 19.68
C GLY A 913 -21.72 -19.43 20.26
N ARG A 914 -20.83 -18.63 19.68
CA ARG A 914 -19.45 -18.37 20.14
C ARG A 914 -19.12 -16.89 19.97
N GLU A 915 -18.09 -16.45 20.68
CA GLU A 915 -17.49 -15.12 20.53
C GLU A 915 -16.17 -15.24 19.74
N PHE A 916 -15.68 -14.10 19.24
CA PHE A 916 -14.46 -13.95 18.44
C PHE A 916 -13.71 -12.69 18.91
N PRO A 917 -12.37 -12.62 18.78
CA PRO A 917 -11.63 -11.39 19.04
C PRO A 917 -12.18 -10.22 18.22
N VAL A 918 -12.14 -9.02 18.78
CA VAL A 918 -12.35 -7.78 18.03
C VAL A 918 -11.37 -7.71 16.83
N GLY A 919 -11.81 -7.07 15.75
CA GLY A 919 -11.10 -7.08 14.46
C GLY A 919 -11.37 -8.31 13.60
N THR A 920 -12.13 -9.30 14.09
CA THR A 920 -12.58 -10.44 13.26
C THR A 920 -13.56 -9.97 12.18
N THR A 921 -13.24 -10.25 10.92
CA THR A 921 -14.12 -9.99 9.77
C THR A 921 -15.03 -11.18 9.51
N VAL A 922 -16.34 -10.95 9.44
CA VAL A 922 -17.37 -11.98 9.23
C VAL A 922 -18.03 -11.79 7.88
N GLN A 923 -18.03 -12.85 7.07
CA GLN A 923 -18.73 -12.99 5.79
C GLN A 923 -19.90 -13.97 5.96
N VAL A 924 -21.06 -13.66 5.35
CA VAL A 924 -22.30 -14.47 5.44
C VAL A 924 -22.91 -14.68 4.06
N THR A 925 -23.53 -15.84 3.84
CA THR A 925 -24.24 -16.19 2.59
C THR A 925 -25.42 -17.09 2.90
N GLU A 926 -26.60 -16.79 2.37
CA GLU A 926 -27.75 -17.67 2.53
C GLU A 926 -27.78 -18.73 1.43
N GLN A 927 -28.05 -19.98 1.82
CA GLN A 927 -28.25 -21.07 0.87
C GLN A 927 -29.58 -20.89 0.13
N GLU A 928 -29.56 -21.10 -1.19
CA GLU A 928 -30.70 -20.89 -2.09
C GLU A 928 -32.01 -21.54 -1.56
N PRO A 929 -33.02 -20.73 -1.20
CA PRO A 929 -34.24 -21.23 -0.58
C PRO A 929 -35.10 -22.00 -1.59
N SER A 930 -35.71 -23.11 -1.16
CA SER A 930 -36.52 -23.93 -2.05
C SER A 930 -37.92 -23.34 -2.26
N ASP A 931 -38.31 -23.08 -3.50
CA ASP A 931 -39.70 -22.67 -3.86
C ASP A 931 -40.78 -23.64 -3.33
N ALA A 932 -40.43 -24.90 -3.05
CA ALA A 932 -41.35 -25.85 -2.44
C ALA A 932 -41.81 -25.48 -1.01
N VAL A 933 -41.23 -24.44 -0.38
CA VAL A 933 -41.72 -23.90 0.90
C VAL A 933 -42.74 -22.77 0.75
N LEU A 934 -42.91 -22.23 -0.47
CA LEU A 934 -43.89 -21.19 -0.85
C LEU A 934 -45.25 -21.79 -1.27
N PRO A 935 -46.31 -20.97 -1.38
CA PRO A 935 -47.56 -21.34 -2.04
C PRO A 935 -47.38 -21.62 -3.56
N ASP A 936 -48.23 -22.48 -4.12
CA ASP A 936 -48.29 -22.73 -5.58
C ASP A 936 -48.39 -21.39 -6.37
N GLY A 937 -47.52 -21.19 -7.36
CA GLY A 937 -47.52 -19.99 -8.22
C GLY A 937 -46.69 -18.82 -7.68
N TRP A 938 -45.69 -19.10 -6.82
CA TRP A 938 -44.69 -18.14 -6.33
C TRP A 938 -43.28 -18.72 -6.43
N THR A 939 -42.28 -17.86 -6.59
CA THR A 939 -40.85 -18.20 -6.57
C THR A 939 -40.09 -17.18 -5.71
N TRP A 940 -38.91 -17.56 -5.19
CA TRP A 940 -38.04 -16.63 -4.47
C TRP A 940 -37.25 -15.74 -5.44
N ALA A 941 -37.16 -14.45 -5.11
CA ALA A 941 -36.15 -13.55 -5.66
C ALA A 941 -34.79 -13.78 -4.97
N VAL A 942 -33.75 -13.10 -5.47
CA VAL A 942 -32.41 -13.12 -4.87
C VAL A 942 -32.46 -12.50 -3.45
N PRO A 943 -31.86 -13.13 -2.42
CA PRO A 943 -31.84 -12.57 -1.07
C PRO A 943 -31.01 -11.28 -1.00
N THR A 944 -31.49 -10.28 -0.26
CA THR A 944 -30.74 -9.04 0.04
C THR A 944 -30.22 -9.03 1.47
N TRP A 945 -29.12 -8.31 1.71
CA TRP A 945 -28.43 -8.23 3.01
C TRP A 945 -28.28 -6.79 3.48
N SER A 946 -28.48 -6.56 4.78
CA SER A 946 -28.26 -5.27 5.45
C SER A 946 -27.46 -5.48 6.75
N PRO A 947 -26.42 -4.66 7.04
CA PRO A 947 -25.88 -3.57 6.21
C PRO A 947 -25.15 -4.05 4.94
N GLY A 948 -24.82 -5.34 4.88
CA GLY A 948 -24.23 -6.03 3.74
C GLY A 948 -23.99 -7.50 4.11
N SER A 949 -23.37 -8.29 3.24
CA SER A 949 -23.00 -9.69 3.53
C SER A 949 -21.61 -9.83 4.20
N SER A 950 -21.01 -8.73 4.65
CA SER A 950 -19.74 -8.70 5.38
C SER A 950 -19.75 -7.59 6.44
N LEU A 951 -19.10 -7.81 7.59
CA LEU A 951 -18.83 -6.79 8.62
C LEU A 951 -17.57 -7.14 9.44
N THR A 952 -17.04 -6.18 10.19
CA THR A 952 -16.00 -6.41 11.21
C THR A 952 -16.60 -6.35 12.62
N ILE A 953 -16.11 -7.18 13.53
CA ILE A 953 -16.50 -7.13 14.95
C ILE A 953 -15.69 -6.02 15.63
N ASP A 954 -16.30 -4.86 15.81
CA ASP A 954 -15.64 -3.66 16.35
C ASP A 954 -15.71 -3.55 17.88
N GLU A 955 -14.80 -2.76 18.46
CA GLU A 955 -14.76 -2.44 19.89
C GLU A 955 -16.09 -1.82 20.38
N GLY A 956 -16.54 -2.23 21.57
CA GLY A 956 -17.73 -1.67 22.21
C GLY A 956 -19.09 -1.97 21.54
N VAL A 957 -19.12 -2.57 20.34
CA VAL A 957 -20.38 -2.96 19.64
C VAL A 957 -21.01 -4.19 20.29
N GLY A 958 -20.21 -5.13 20.77
CA GLY A 958 -20.61 -6.32 21.54
C GLY A 958 -21.34 -7.41 20.75
N THR A 959 -22.35 -7.06 19.94
CA THR A 959 -23.01 -7.98 19.02
C THR A 959 -23.38 -7.26 17.74
N ALA A 960 -22.67 -7.57 16.66
CA ALA A 960 -22.98 -7.08 15.33
C ALA A 960 -24.21 -7.81 14.76
N THR A 961 -24.95 -7.20 13.83
CA THR A 961 -26.21 -7.76 13.33
C THR A 961 -26.33 -7.70 11.82
N PHE A 962 -26.59 -8.86 11.22
CA PHE A 962 -27.03 -8.97 9.83
C PHE A 962 -28.55 -9.13 9.77
N THR A 963 -29.18 -8.57 8.73
CA THR A 963 -30.53 -8.93 8.30
C THR A 963 -30.47 -9.45 6.88
N VAL A 964 -31.07 -10.63 6.64
CA VAL A 964 -31.23 -11.21 5.30
C VAL A 964 -32.70 -11.33 4.92
N THR A 965 -33.07 -10.67 3.82
CA THR A 965 -34.45 -10.54 3.35
C THR A 965 -34.69 -11.46 2.15
N ASN A 966 -35.73 -12.30 2.21
CA ASN A 966 -36.21 -13.04 1.04
C ASN A 966 -37.54 -12.48 0.56
N SER A 967 -37.56 -12.00 -0.68
CA SER A 967 -38.76 -11.51 -1.32
C SER A 967 -39.34 -12.61 -2.22
N ALA A 968 -40.58 -13.02 -1.97
CA ALA A 968 -41.30 -13.97 -2.82
C ALA A 968 -42.13 -13.21 -3.86
N VAL A 969 -42.14 -13.66 -5.12
CA VAL A 969 -42.91 -13.03 -6.21
C VAL A 969 -43.86 -14.03 -6.89
N PRO A 970 -45.06 -13.59 -7.30
CA PRO A 970 -46.01 -14.45 -8.01
C PRO A 970 -45.62 -14.66 -9.47
N VAL A 971 -45.95 -15.83 -10.05
CA VAL A 971 -45.52 -16.24 -11.40
C VAL A 971 -46.65 -16.76 -12.30
N THR A 972 -46.39 -16.84 -13.62
CA THR A 972 -47.31 -17.26 -14.69
C THR A 972 -46.59 -18.05 -15.81
N THR A 973 -47.33 -18.56 -16.80
CA THR A 973 -46.76 -19.34 -17.93
C THR A 973 -46.88 -18.57 -19.26
N LEU A 974 -45.75 -18.25 -19.90
CA LEU A 974 -45.70 -17.69 -21.26
C LEU A 974 -45.62 -18.81 -22.31
N ARG A 975 -46.38 -18.70 -23.41
CA ARG A 975 -46.37 -19.66 -24.54
C ARG A 975 -46.28 -18.97 -25.89
N VAL A 976 -45.36 -19.43 -26.74
CA VAL A 976 -45.15 -18.91 -28.10
C VAL A 976 -45.24 -20.02 -29.15
N GLU A 977 -46.07 -19.83 -30.18
CA GLU A 977 -46.28 -20.79 -31.28
C GLU A 977 -45.83 -20.23 -32.64
N LYS A 978 -45.13 -21.07 -33.41
CA LYS A 978 -44.69 -20.74 -34.77
C LYS A 978 -45.58 -21.34 -35.84
N LEU A 979 -46.02 -20.51 -36.79
CA LEU A 979 -46.84 -20.90 -37.94
C LEU A 979 -46.22 -20.45 -39.27
N VAL A 980 -46.56 -21.18 -40.35
CA VAL A 980 -46.17 -20.86 -41.72
C VAL A 980 -47.37 -20.98 -42.67
N GLU A 981 -47.54 -20.00 -43.55
CA GLU A 981 -48.53 -19.98 -44.62
C GLU A 981 -47.85 -19.87 -46.00
N GLY A 982 -48.42 -20.48 -47.04
CA GLY A 982 -47.96 -20.33 -48.43
C GLY A 982 -46.74 -21.15 -48.84
N ALA A 983 -46.07 -21.81 -47.89
CA ALA A 983 -45.08 -22.88 -48.11
C ALA A 983 -45.43 -24.11 -47.26
N ASP A 984 -44.97 -25.27 -47.71
CA ASP A 984 -45.11 -26.57 -47.03
C ASP A 984 -43.71 -26.93 -46.50
N LEU A 985 -43.42 -26.53 -45.26
CA LEU A 985 -42.15 -26.77 -44.57
C LEU A 985 -42.32 -27.92 -43.57
N PRO A 986 -41.27 -28.72 -43.29
CA PRO A 986 -41.37 -29.79 -42.31
C PRO A 986 -41.51 -29.24 -40.89
N ASP A 987 -42.31 -29.93 -40.07
CA ASP A 987 -42.30 -29.74 -38.61
C ASP A 987 -40.86 -29.96 -38.09
N GLY A 988 -40.46 -29.19 -37.07
CA GLY A 988 -39.07 -29.14 -36.61
C GLY A 988 -38.15 -28.24 -37.47
N THR A 989 -38.73 -27.26 -38.19
CA THR A 989 -37.93 -26.19 -38.83
C THR A 989 -37.74 -25.04 -37.85
N ASP A 990 -36.49 -24.69 -37.56
CA ASP A 990 -36.13 -23.58 -36.69
C ASP A 990 -36.35 -22.23 -37.38
N PHE A 991 -36.83 -21.24 -36.61
CA PHE A 991 -36.95 -19.85 -37.02
C PHE A 991 -36.29 -18.97 -35.96
N PRO A 992 -35.20 -18.27 -36.28
CA PRO A 992 -34.46 -17.51 -35.28
C PRO A 992 -35.27 -16.30 -34.84
N VAL A 993 -35.23 -16.04 -33.54
CA VAL A 993 -35.84 -14.89 -32.88
C VAL A 993 -34.79 -14.18 -32.03
N GLU A 994 -34.99 -12.88 -31.87
CA GLU A 994 -34.30 -12.07 -30.88
C GLU A 994 -35.33 -11.68 -29.82
N TYR A 995 -35.01 -11.85 -28.55
CA TYR A 995 -35.89 -11.46 -27.45
C TYR A 995 -35.11 -10.81 -26.31
N ARG A 996 -35.76 -9.95 -25.53
CA ARG A 996 -35.27 -9.46 -24.25
C ARG A 996 -36.38 -9.51 -23.20
N VAL A 997 -35.97 -9.54 -21.94
CA VAL A 997 -36.84 -9.67 -20.77
C VAL A 997 -36.52 -8.50 -19.85
N ASP A 998 -37.54 -7.77 -19.41
CA ASP A 998 -37.45 -6.61 -18.53
C ASP A 998 -36.38 -5.59 -18.97
N ASP A 999 -36.48 -5.17 -20.23
CA ASP A 999 -35.56 -4.27 -20.95
C ASP A 999 -34.07 -4.71 -20.99
N GLY A 1000 -33.78 -5.94 -20.56
CA GLY A 1000 -32.44 -6.51 -20.51
C GLY A 1000 -31.76 -6.74 -21.88
N PRO A 1001 -30.57 -7.35 -21.89
CA PRO A 1001 -29.80 -7.56 -23.12
C PRO A 1001 -30.55 -8.47 -24.11
N VAL A 1002 -30.46 -8.16 -25.39
CA VAL A 1002 -31.05 -8.96 -26.47
C VAL A 1002 -30.40 -10.33 -26.54
N GLN A 1003 -31.20 -11.36 -26.32
CA GLN A 1003 -30.88 -12.77 -26.42
C GLN A 1003 -31.32 -13.32 -27.77
N GLN A 1004 -30.64 -14.37 -28.25
CA GLN A 1004 -31.02 -15.10 -29.46
C GLN A 1004 -31.62 -16.47 -29.09
N GLY A 1005 -32.69 -16.85 -29.78
CA GLY A 1005 -33.33 -18.16 -29.64
C GLY A 1005 -33.94 -18.63 -30.96
N ASP A 1006 -34.55 -19.81 -30.93
CA ASP A 1006 -35.24 -20.39 -32.09
C ASP A 1006 -36.68 -20.79 -31.73
N LEU A 1007 -37.64 -20.37 -32.54
CA LEU A 1007 -39.02 -20.87 -32.48
C LEU A 1007 -39.22 -22.00 -33.48
N VAL A 1008 -39.48 -23.19 -32.97
CA VAL A 1008 -39.55 -24.43 -33.75
C VAL A 1008 -40.94 -24.60 -34.39
N LEU A 1009 -41.00 -24.79 -35.71
CA LEU A 1009 -42.27 -25.00 -36.42
C LEU A 1009 -42.97 -26.28 -35.96
N GLY A 1010 -44.18 -26.13 -35.40
CA GLY A 1010 -45.00 -27.25 -34.92
C GLY A 1010 -44.81 -27.61 -33.44
N GLU A 1011 -43.89 -26.96 -32.73
CA GLU A 1011 -43.62 -27.15 -31.31
C GLU A 1011 -43.78 -25.82 -30.55
N PRO A 1012 -44.66 -25.73 -29.53
CA PRO A 1012 -44.82 -24.51 -28.75
C PRO A 1012 -43.62 -24.32 -27.81
N PHE A 1013 -43.02 -23.13 -27.81
CA PHE A 1013 -42.18 -22.69 -26.70
C PHE A 1013 -43.07 -22.43 -25.48
N VAL A 1014 -42.63 -22.88 -24.30
CA VAL A 1014 -43.30 -22.68 -23.02
C VAL A 1014 -42.25 -22.30 -21.99
N ALA A 1015 -42.44 -21.16 -21.34
CA ALA A 1015 -41.72 -20.76 -20.13
C ALA A 1015 -42.74 -20.77 -18.99
N ASP A 1016 -42.59 -21.72 -18.08
CA ASP A 1016 -43.31 -21.73 -16.80
C ASP A 1016 -42.58 -20.81 -15.80
N ASP A 1017 -43.27 -20.44 -14.73
CA ASP A 1017 -42.74 -19.66 -13.59
C ASP A 1017 -42.14 -18.27 -13.95
N VAL A 1018 -42.71 -17.59 -14.95
CA VAL A 1018 -42.38 -16.20 -15.32
C VAL A 1018 -42.99 -15.22 -14.30
N PRO A 1019 -42.22 -14.37 -13.61
CA PRO A 1019 -42.77 -13.39 -12.67
C PRO A 1019 -43.84 -12.47 -13.26
N LEU A 1020 -44.88 -12.17 -12.48
CA LEU A 1020 -45.90 -11.19 -12.89
C LEU A 1020 -45.29 -9.79 -12.93
N GLY A 1021 -45.63 -9.04 -13.99
CA GLY A 1021 -45.00 -7.77 -14.33
C GLY A 1021 -43.84 -7.88 -15.33
N THR A 1022 -43.30 -9.09 -15.56
CA THR A 1022 -42.23 -9.28 -16.55
C THR A 1022 -42.69 -8.90 -17.96
N THR A 1023 -41.89 -8.07 -18.64
CA THR A 1023 -42.08 -7.61 -20.01
C THR A 1023 -41.11 -8.33 -20.94
N VAL A 1024 -41.64 -9.10 -21.90
CA VAL A 1024 -40.86 -9.78 -22.94
C VAL A 1024 -41.05 -9.08 -24.26
N GLU A 1025 -39.99 -8.50 -24.81
CA GLU A 1025 -39.97 -8.01 -26.18
C GLU A 1025 -39.34 -9.05 -27.09
N ILE A 1026 -39.97 -9.31 -28.24
CA ILE A 1026 -39.50 -10.33 -29.19
C ILE A 1026 -39.66 -9.87 -30.64
N ARG A 1027 -38.69 -10.20 -31.49
CA ARG A 1027 -38.77 -10.08 -32.95
C ARG A 1027 -38.26 -11.32 -33.65
N GLU A 1028 -38.64 -11.49 -34.91
CA GLU A 1028 -38.11 -12.56 -35.75
C GLU A 1028 -36.86 -12.06 -36.47
N ALA A 1029 -35.75 -12.80 -36.35
CA ALA A 1029 -34.54 -12.58 -37.13
C ALA A 1029 -34.69 -13.19 -38.54
N ASP A 1030 -33.63 -13.19 -39.36
CA ASP A 1030 -33.70 -13.65 -40.76
C ASP A 1030 -34.25 -15.10 -40.90
N PRO A 1031 -35.49 -15.30 -41.40
CA PRO A 1031 -36.10 -16.63 -41.46
C PRO A 1031 -35.47 -17.52 -42.54
N PRO A 1032 -35.45 -18.85 -42.37
CA PRO A 1032 -34.76 -19.78 -43.27
C PRO A 1032 -35.22 -19.64 -44.73
N GLY A 1033 -34.26 -19.71 -45.66
CA GLY A 1033 -34.51 -19.53 -47.09
C GLY A 1033 -35.37 -20.65 -47.70
N VAL A 1034 -36.40 -20.27 -48.48
CA VAL A 1034 -37.32 -21.22 -49.14
C VAL A 1034 -37.16 -21.17 -50.66
N ASP A 1035 -36.79 -22.31 -51.25
CA ASP A 1035 -36.55 -22.43 -52.70
C ASP A 1035 -37.76 -21.99 -53.54
N GLY A 1036 -37.55 -20.99 -54.41
CA GLY A 1036 -38.60 -20.47 -55.31
C GLY A 1036 -39.65 -19.58 -54.65
N ALA A 1037 -39.50 -19.25 -53.36
CA ALA A 1037 -40.35 -18.32 -52.63
C ALA A 1037 -39.52 -17.19 -51.98
N ARG A 1038 -40.22 -16.18 -51.47
CA ARG A 1038 -39.68 -15.14 -50.58
C ARG A 1038 -40.68 -14.94 -49.44
N TRP A 1039 -40.19 -14.60 -48.26
CA TRP A 1039 -41.05 -14.23 -47.15
C TRP A 1039 -41.72 -12.86 -47.41
N GLY A 1040 -42.93 -12.70 -46.89
CA GLY A 1040 -43.50 -11.38 -46.60
C GLY A 1040 -43.21 -11.01 -45.14
N THR A 1041 -43.60 -9.80 -44.74
CA THR A 1041 -43.53 -9.34 -43.34
C THR A 1041 -44.19 -10.39 -42.42
N PRO A 1042 -43.55 -10.76 -41.30
CA PRO A 1042 -44.17 -11.60 -40.28
C PRO A 1042 -45.41 -10.91 -39.70
N ARG A 1043 -46.33 -11.71 -39.13
CA ARG A 1043 -47.42 -11.19 -38.30
C ARG A 1043 -47.32 -11.81 -36.92
N TRP A 1044 -47.50 -10.98 -35.90
CA TRP A 1044 -47.62 -11.39 -34.51
C TRP A 1044 -49.07 -11.27 -34.07
N ALA A 1045 -49.48 -12.16 -33.17
CA ALA A 1045 -50.76 -12.07 -32.49
C ALA A 1045 -50.65 -12.61 -31.08
N ILE A 1046 -51.39 -12.01 -30.16
CA ILE A 1046 -51.53 -12.46 -28.78
C ILE A 1046 -53.01 -12.78 -28.55
N ASP A 1047 -53.32 -14.03 -28.19
CA ASP A 1047 -54.70 -14.54 -28.06
C ASP A 1047 -55.60 -14.23 -29.28
N GLY A 1048 -54.98 -14.23 -30.47
CA GLY A 1048 -55.63 -13.95 -31.75
C GLY A 1048 -55.94 -12.47 -32.03
N GLN A 1049 -55.58 -11.53 -31.15
CA GLN A 1049 -55.51 -10.11 -31.48
C GLN A 1049 -54.14 -9.81 -32.12
N PRO A 1050 -54.08 -9.02 -33.21
CA PRO A 1050 -52.79 -8.65 -33.81
C PRO A 1050 -51.94 -7.83 -32.83
N LEU A 1051 -50.65 -8.14 -32.74
CA LEU A 1051 -49.64 -7.22 -32.24
C LEU A 1051 -49.02 -6.52 -33.45
N GLU A 1052 -48.97 -5.19 -33.42
CA GLU A 1052 -48.25 -4.39 -34.42
C GLU A 1052 -46.80 -4.25 -33.95
N PRO A 1053 -45.80 -4.71 -34.74
CA PRO A 1053 -44.40 -4.45 -34.42
C PRO A 1053 -44.05 -2.98 -34.56
N ASP A 1054 -43.02 -2.55 -33.84
CA ASP A 1054 -42.37 -1.25 -34.06
C ASP A 1054 -41.60 -1.19 -35.40
N ASP A 1055 -40.92 -0.07 -35.65
CA ASP A 1055 -40.15 0.15 -36.87
C ASP A 1055 -38.93 -0.81 -37.00
N ASP A 1056 -38.46 -1.40 -35.89
CA ASP A 1056 -37.35 -2.37 -35.80
C ASP A 1056 -37.81 -3.84 -35.69
N GLY A 1057 -39.12 -4.08 -35.74
CA GLY A 1057 -39.77 -5.39 -35.79
C GLY A 1057 -40.08 -6.03 -34.43
N TRP A 1058 -39.88 -5.33 -33.31
CA TRP A 1058 -40.18 -5.79 -31.96
C TRP A 1058 -41.67 -5.77 -31.65
N VAL A 1059 -42.14 -6.78 -30.93
CA VAL A 1059 -43.45 -6.78 -30.26
C VAL A 1059 -43.28 -6.99 -28.76
N VAL A 1060 -43.98 -6.17 -27.98
CA VAL A 1060 -44.00 -6.21 -26.52
C VAL A 1060 -45.08 -7.18 -26.03
N ILE A 1061 -44.74 -8.02 -25.04
CA ILE A 1061 -45.62 -8.98 -24.37
C ILE A 1061 -45.44 -8.79 -22.85
N HIS A 1062 -46.48 -8.35 -22.16
CA HIS A 1062 -46.42 -8.17 -20.69
C HIS A 1062 -47.09 -9.34 -19.95
N ALA A 1063 -46.48 -9.78 -18.84
CA ALA A 1063 -46.98 -10.80 -17.94
C ALA A 1063 -47.89 -10.21 -16.83
N ASP A 1064 -48.92 -9.45 -17.24
CA ASP A 1064 -49.73 -8.60 -16.33
C ASP A 1064 -50.90 -9.31 -15.60
N ASP A 1065 -51.19 -10.58 -15.90
CA ASP A 1065 -52.34 -11.33 -15.37
C ASP A 1065 -51.96 -12.82 -15.20
N GLU A 1066 -52.64 -13.52 -14.29
CA GLU A 1066 -52.59 -14.98 -14.12
C GLU A 1066 -53.05 -15.75 -15.40
N ARG A 1067 -53.41 -15.04 -16.47
CA ARG A 1067 -54.01 -15.56 -17.71
C ARG A 1067 -53.60 -14.81 -18.98
N LEU A 1068 -52.31 -14.75 -19.30
CA LEU A 1068 -51.84 -14.39 -20.65
C LEU A 1068 -50.76 -15.38 -21.10
N ASN A 1069 -50.58 -15.79 -22.37
CA ASN A 1069 -51.45 -15.81 -23.56
C ASN A 1069 -50.79 -16.77 -24.58
N ALA A 1070 -51.53 -17.28 -25.56
CA ALA A 1070 -50.91 -17.97 -26.69
C ALA A 1070 -50.40 -16.95 -27.72
N VAL A 1071 -49.12 -16.57 -27.62
CA VAL A 1071 -48.45 -15.73 -28.62
C VAL A 1071 -48.25 -16.55 -29.89
N THR A 1072 -48.52 -15.97 -31.06
CA THR A 1072 -48.39 -16.63 -32.36
C THR A 1072 -47.61 -15.78 -33.34
N LEU A 1073 -46.49 -16.29 -33.84
CA LEU A 1073 -45.74 -15.74 -34.97
C LEU A 1073 -46.12 -16.49 -36.25
N THR A 1074 -46.59 -15.80 -37.29
CA THR A 1074 -46.83 -16.42 -38.61
C THR A 1074 -46.04 -15.79 -39.74
N ASN A 1075 -45.42 -16.63 -40.57
CA ASN A 1075 -44.71 -16.22 -41.78
C ASN A 1075 -45.47 -16.62 -43.04
N THR A 1076 -45.55 -15.72 -44.02
CA THR A 1076 -46.19 -16.01 -45.32
C THR A 1076 -45.18 -16.07 -46.44
N ALA A 1077 -44.96 -17.24 -47.01
CA ALA A 1077 -44.12 -17.42 -48.20
C ALA A 1077 -44.88 -17.07 -49.50
N ARG A 1078 -44.22 -16.39 -50.44
CA ARG A 1078 -44.78 -15.96 -51.73
C ARG A 1078 -43.84 -16.32 -52.90
N PRO A 1079 -44.33 -16.95 -53.99
CA PRO A 1079 -43.47 -17.39 -55.09
C PRO A 1079 -42.75 -16.24 -55.83
N THR A 1080 -41.55 -16.52 -56.35
CA THR A 1080 -40.62 -15.53 -56.95
C THR A 1080 -40.66 -15.45 -58.50
N THR A 1081 -41.69 -15.99 -59.14
CA THR A 1081 -41.78 -16.04 -60.61
C THR A 1081 -41.87 -14.63 -61.25
N PRO A 1082 -41.08 -14.32 -62.30
CA PRO A 1082 -41.13 -13.01 -62.98
C PRO A 1082 -42.36 -12.91 -63.90
N THR A 1083 -43.35 -12.12 -63.52
CA THR A 1083 -44.52 -11.82 -64.36
C THR A 1083 -44.21 -10.73 -65.39
N THR A 1084 -44.35 -11.09 -66.67
CA THR A 1084 -44.31 -10.15 -67.81
C THR A 1084 -45.54 -9.24 -67.79
N PRO A 1085 -45.42 -7.92 -68.11
CA PRO A 1085 -46.57 -7.02 -68.07
C PRO A 1085 -47.62 -7.37 -69.15
N GLY A 1086 -48.86 -7.61 -68.73
CA GLY A 1086 -49.95 -8.06 -69.59
C GLY A 1086 -51.35 -7.65 -69.13
N SER A 1087 -51.74 -6.41 -69.49
CA SER A 1087 -53.09 -5.99 -69.91
C SER A 1087 -54.38 -6.50 -69.20
N GLU A 1088 -55.14 -5.52 -68.68
CA GLU A 1088 -56.61 -5.37 -68.80
C GLU A 1088 -57.54 -6.29 -67.96
N LEU A 1089 -58.65 -5.83 -67.32
CA LEU A 1089 -59.38 -4.54 -67.27
C LEU A 1089 -60.14 -4.38 -65.90
N PRO A 1090 -60.68 -3.18 -65.55
CA PRO A 1090 -61.35 -2.88 -64.26
C PRO A 1090 -62.89 -2.77 -64.33
N GLU A 1091 -63.58 -3.06 -63.21
CA GLU A 1091 -65.00 -2.73 -62.87
C GLU A 1091 -65.20 -3.04 -61.36
N THR A 1092 -66.00 -2.38 -60.50
CA THR A 1092 -66.67 -1.06 -60.44
C THR A 1092 -66.92 -0.72 -58.95
N GLY A 1093 -67.01 0.56 -58.55
CA GLY A 1093 -67.44 0.96 -57.19
C GLY A 1093 -67.54 2.48 -57.04
N PHE A 1094 -68.76 3.01 -56.92
CA PHE A 1094 -69.08 4.44 -57.14
C PHE A 1094 -69.50 5.17 -55.86
N GLY A 1095 -69.03 6.41 -55.65
CA GLY A 1095 -69.62 7.40 -54.72
C GLY A 1095 -68.60 8.09 -53.80
N GLY A 1096 -68.44 9.42 -53.81
CA GLY A 1096 -69.04 10.45 -54.65
C GLY A 1096 -68.24 11.77 -54.60
N GLY A 1097 -68.46 12.68 -55.56
CA GLY A 1097 -67.78 13.99 -55.63
C GLY A 1097 -68.24 14.98 -54.53
N THR A 1098 -67.71 16.21 -54.45
CA THR A 1098 -67.38 17.10 -55.58
C THR A 1098 -66.39 18.24 -55.24
N LEU A 1099 -65.53 18.63 -56.19
CA LEU A 1099 -65.18 20.03 -56.46
C LEU A 1099 -64.94 20.24 -57.98
N PRO A 1100 -65.38 21.35 -58.61
CA PRO A 1100 -65.42 21.47 -60.08
C PRO A 1100 -64.30 22.29 -60.74
N LEU A 1101 -63.70 21.71 -61.78
CA LEU A 1101 -63.57 22.25 -63.16
C LEU A 1101 -63.24 23.76 -63.37
N LEU A 1102 -62.06 24.06 -63.97
CA LEU A 1102 -61.88 24.36 -65.42
C LEU A 1102 -60.63 25.23 -65.72
N ALA A 1103 -59.69 24.69 -66.52
CA ALA A 1103 -59.02 25.41 -67.62
C ALA A 1103 -58.25 24.41 -68.52
N LEU A 1104 -58.14 24.69 -69.82
CA LEU A 1104 -57.60 23.77 -70.82
C LEU A 1104 -56.54 24.46 -71.72
N GLY A 1105 -55.44 23.76 -72.00
CA GLY A 1105 -54.57 23.96 -73.17
C GLY A 1105 -53.18 24.54 -72.89
N LEU A 1106 -52.15 24.38 -73.74
CA LEU A 1106 -51.92 23.46 -74.87
C LEU A 1106 -50.50 23.78 -75.47
N LEU A 1107 -49.66 22.74 -75.62
CA LEU A 1107 -48.66 22.55 -76.70
C LEU A 1107 -47.26 23.29 -76.74
N LEU A 1108 -46.22 22.46 -77.02
CA LEU A 1108 -44.96 22.68 -77.80
C LEU A 1108 -43.54 22.86 -77.15
N LEU A 1109 -42.79 21.74 -77.14
CA LEU A 1109 -41.57 21.43 -77.94
C LEU A 1109 -40.15 22.02 -77.64
N GLY A 1110 -39.13 21.12 -77.51
CA GLY A 1110 -37.65 21.34 -77.64
C GLY A 1110 -36.82 20.69 -76.50
N VAL A 1111 -35.90 19.70 -76.63
CA VAL A 1111 -34.65 19.52 -77.44
C VAL A 1111 -33.47 20.35 -76.88
N ALA A 1112 -32.27 19.85 -76.48
CA ALA A 1112 -31.58 18.53 -76.63
C ALA A 1112 -30.57 18.23 -75.44
N VAL A 1113 -30.30 16.98 -75.01
CA VAL A 1113 -29.17 16.04 -75.40
C VAL A 1113 -27.75 16.30 -74.81
N ARG A 1114 -27.19 15.26 -74.13
CA ARG A 1114 -25.76 14.83 -73.94
C ARG A 1114 -24.86 15.27 -72.75
N LEU A 1115 -24.44 14.24 -72.00
CA LEU A 1115 -23.06 13.76 -71.71
C LEU A 1115 -21.99 14.65 -70.99
N VAL A 1116 -21.58 14.14 -69.82
CA VAL A 1116 -20.20 13.79 -69.40
C VAL A 1116 -19.23 14.83 -68.78
N ALA A 1117 -18.75 14.41 -67.59
CA ALA A 1117 -17.45 14.63 -66.92
C ALA A 1117 -17.13 15.96 -66.20
N ARG A 1118 -16.76 15.77 -64.91
CA ARG A 1118 -15.62 16.37 -64.18
C ARG A 1118 -15.67 17.90 -63.94
N THR A 1119 -15.25 18.45 -62.79
CA THR A 1119 -14.51 17.91 -61.62
C THR A 1119 -14.56 18.93 -60.46
N LEU A 1120 -14.37 18.42 -59.23
CA LEU A 1120 -13.69 19.06 -58.08
C LEU A 1120 -14.29 20.33 -57.42
N ARG A 1121 -14.52 20.20 -56.10
CA ARG A 1121 -14.23 21.14 -55.01
C ARG A 1121 -14.79 22.57 -55.10
N ALA A 1122 -15.78 22.87 -54.23
CA ALA A 1122 -15.41 23.20 -52.85
C ALA A 1122 -15.83 22.00 -51.98
#